data_AF-D1VZJ9-F1
#
_entry.id   AF-D1VZJ9-F1
#
_cell.length_a   1.000
_cell.length_b   1.000
_cell.length_c   1.000
_cell.angle_alpha   90.00
_cell.angle_beta   90.00
_cell.angle_gamma   90.00
#
_symmetry.space_group_name_H-M   'P 1'
#
loop_
_entity.id
_entity.type
_entity.pdbx_description
1 polymer ?
#
loop_
_entity_poly.entity_id
_entity_poly.type
_entity_poly.pdbx_seq_one_letter_code
_entity_poly.pdbx_strand_id
1 'polypeptide(L)'
;MKKMRRILLLTKTIFCAIALLVLSAGCADETFPEPNSKETETSKERATSVITIENGSAGVSLPQSTASTRAAVTMNEMFQLTEDNDFETDAYLIKEDDDESINDKRKLAYLHIRWKNKTKTADGWSLSTYEPSITLEWINKKAVDIMPGENWYVAGIVGGDMERDEGIPSSVEFYGQEGKKPKVMNASVAGSSSKHKFNVPFVANWVKVGIKGKNKIEFHNMHFEPQGVVFKVKVKRNEKLLKPEEHEYMFSSTGLSPNVFFSFVDYDNSLDPRQSHSVRVSHNNPVKDYWVWHYPTDQRDLGNGTEKQTNKAIMNDKKQFLFSHTTELRYRYTYPASKIKGKDYDVFYVWGMPINGGEFVEYKSYTGTGNKNSAKPDLSKAKFELGNTTAITSAHGGFMLGWLNGDGKVRGEFLCGTPHTNEFQRIDDWSPYMGKIMDVNLKVMRPGDKRYKWRVPLARMAKSNLARPTSVYNEIPTDQLVFTNDLEPNLGKGRFKQAELQILVEAGKGPKDYHIPAIEEFGAALPYVSKKCDPDWTENQKDLEGSNLGFTKDGLGPQLDGYFKEWLQLKDLQGFSAPSLYNSIYKTVIDGNSKVIYAIRFEHVRSTGNKDLTGNRYRCAYRFVIHTADKGGCNVDGRGRRLAITARWIGNLPITIDEIAKPEYWNKNNSNDVVRILNDDGDRKEKKIVDDACYFSGSKPYTTYEDPTNPNKTYYCRYFHPNGFYRGFMTKGPGGKFAPIRCFANWDLSESAPNAPRQQRITGAHNEEYYK
;
A
#
# COMPACT_ATOMS: atom_id res chain seq x y z
N MET A 1 -11.87 41.25 -57.59
CA MET A 1 -13.09 40.48 -57.91
C MET A 1 -12.95 39.18 -58.72
N LYS A 2 -11.93 38.92 -59.56
CA LYS A 2 -11.89 37.67 -60.38
C LYS A 2 -11.48 36.36 -59.64
N LYS A 3 -10.72 36.41 -58.53
CA LYS A 3 -10.26 35.17 -57.82
C LYS A 3 -11.40 34.33 -57.21
N MET A 4 -12.47 34.95 -56.72
CA MET A 4 -13.59 34.27 -56.02
C MET A 4 -14.50 33.42 -56.92
N ARG A 5 -14.33 33.44 -58.25
CA ARG A 5 -15.18 32.69 -59.21
C ARG A 5 -14.50 31.49 -59.90
N ARG A 6 -13.27 31.11 -59.51
CA ARG A 6 -12.58 29.91 -60.06
C ARG A 6 -12.52 28.70 -59.12
N ILE A 7 -12.45 28.90 -57.80
CA ILE A 7 -12.51 27.80 -56.84
C ILE A 7 -13.91 27.15 -56.81
N LEU A 8 -14.94 27.96 -57.11
CA LEU A 8 -16.34 27.54 -57.32
C LEU A 8 -16.56 26.62 -58.55
N LEU A 9 -15.51 26.26 -59.30
CA LEU A 9 -15.63 25.58 -60.60
C LEU A 9 -15.28 24.09 -60.59
N LEU A 10 -14.56 23.58 -59.57
CA LEU A 10 -14.28 22.14 -59.42
C LEU A 10 -15.19 21.40 -58.44
N THR A 11 -16.29 22.03 -58.04
CA THR A 11 -17.53 21.38 -57.56
C THR A 11 -18.17 20.44 -58.61
N LYS A 12 -17.47 20.14 -59.71
CA LYS A 12 -17.89 19.26 -60.83
C LYS A 12 -16.83 18.22 -61.21
N THR A 13 -16.09 17.73 -60.22
CA THR A 13 -15.27 16.51 -60.34
C THR A 13 -15.47 15.66 -59.07
N ILE A 14 -16.67 15.15 -58.75
CA ILE A 14 -17.70 14.56 -59.65
C ILE A 14 -17.07 13.69 -60.76
N PHE A 15 -15.98 13.00 -60.41
CA PHE A 15 -15.42 11.88 -61.20
C PHE A 15 -14.72 10.88 -60.28
N CYS A 16 -13.96 11.36 -59.27
CA CYS A 16 -13.47 10.52 -58.16
C CYS A 16 -14.56 10.09 -57.17
N ALA A 17 -15.81 10.54 -57.35
CA ALA A 17 -16.94 10.14 -56.50
C ALA A 17 -17.55 8.78 -56.88
N ILE A 18 -17.14 8.17 -58.00
CA ILE A 18 -17.81 6.99 -58.59
C ILE A 18 -16.79 5.92 -59.03
N ALA A 19 -15.55 6.28 -59.38
CA ALA A 19 -14.67 5.46 -60.19
C ALA A 19 -13.63 4.58 -59.45
N LEU A 20 -13.74 4.36 -58.14
CA LEU A 20 -13.03 3.27 -57.42
C LEU A 20 -13.67 2.92 -56.06
N LEU A 21 -15.00 2.77 -56.08
CA LEU A 21 -15.66 1.73 -55.29
C LEU A 21 -15.17 0.35 -55.79
N VAL A 22 -15.16 -0.67 -54.91
CA VAL A 22 -14.65 -2.04 -55.19
C VAL A 22 -13.12 -2.05 -55.37
N LEU A 23 -12.30 -2.67 -54.52
CA LEU A 23 -12.39 -3.97 -53.82
C LEU A 23 -12.06 -3.83 -52.31
N SER A 24 -12.53 -4.67 -51.38
CA SER A 24 -13.37 -5.88 -51.51
C SER A 24 -14.27 -6.11 -50.29
N ALA A 25 -15.55 -6.40 -50.58
CA ALA A 25 -16.43 -7.37 -49.90
C ALA A 25 -16.46 -7.42 -48.35
N GLY A 26 -17.57 -6.94 -47.78
CA GLY A 26 -18.17 -7.56 -46.59
C GLY A 26 -19.29 -8.53 -47.00
N CYS A 27 -19.64 -9.45 -46.09
CA CYS A 27 -20.86 -10.29 -46.02
C CYS A 27 -20.76 -11.10 -44.72
N ALA A 28 -21.82 -11.37 -43.95
CA ALA A 28 -23.18 -10.81 -43.94
C ALA A 28 -23.76 -10.98 -42.52
N ASP A 29 -24.88 -10.31 -42.21
CA ASP A 29 -25.71 -10.60 -41.03
C ASP A 29 -26.44 -11.96 -41.18
N GLU A 30 -26.87 -12.53 -40.04
CA GLU A 30 -28.11 -13.30 -39.80
C GLU A 30 -27.99 -13.96 -38.39
N THR A 31 -28.98 -14.00 -37.48
CA THR A 31 -30.36 -13.45 -37.43
C THR A 31 -30.81 -13.22 -35.96
N PHE A 32 -31.68 -12.21 -35.74
CA PHE A 32 -32.91 -12.09 -34.89
C PHE A 32 -33.15 -12.96 -33.61
N PRO A 33 -34.06 -12.56 -32.66
CA PRO A 33 -35.13 -11.54 -32.78
C PRO A 33 -35.28 -10.50 -31.64
N GLU A 34 -36.15 -9.53 -31.94
CA GLU A 34 -36.75 -8.47 -31.10
C GLU A 34 -37.91 -9.01 -30.20
N PRO A 35 -38.69 -8.25 -29.36
CA PRO A 35 -39.17 -6.87 -29.60
C PRO A 35 -39.37 -5.88 -28.41
N ASN A 36 -39.29 -4.58 -28.74
CA ASN A 36 -40.05 -3.42 -28.19
C ASN A 36 -40.01 -3.06 -26.68
N SER A 37 -40.19 -1.79 -26.26
CA SER A 37 -40.66 -0.59 -26.98
C SER A 37 -39.91 0.72 -26.65
N LYS A 38 -40.20 1.75 -27.46
CA LYS A 38 -39.99 3.22 -27.37
C LYS A 38 -39.83 3.81 -25.94
N GLU A 39 -39.15 4.94 -25.71
CA GLU A 39 -39.06 6.18 -26.53
C GLU A 39 -37.68 6.87 -26.56
N THR A 40 -37.53 7.83 -27.49
CA THR A 40 -36.38 8.74 -27.58
C THR A 40 -36.54 9.97 -26.67
N GLU A 41 -35.63 10.18 -25.73
CA GLU A 41 -35.38 11.52 -25.18
C GLU A 41 -34.43 12.28 -26.11
N THR A 42 -34.91 13.40 -26.68
CA THR A 42 -34.02 14.42 -27.24
C THR A 42 -33.34 15.20 -26.10
N SER A 43 -32.16 15.76 -26.37
CA SER A 43 -31.38 16.53 -25.38
C SER A 43 -32.12 17.82 -24.98
N LYS A 44 -32.90 17.73 -23.89
CA LYS A 44 -33.66 18.86 -23.32
C LYS A 44 -32.73 19.99 -22.87
N GLU A 45 -32.92 21.15 -23.49
CA GLU A 45 -32.21 22.40 -23.21
C GLU A 45 -32.34 22.83 -21.73
N ARG A 46 -31.29 23.47 -21.18
CA ARG A 46 -31.23 23.80 -19.75
C ARG A 46 -32.09 25.03 -19.43
N ALA A 47 -33.19 24.82 -18.72
CA ALA A 47 -34.05 25.91 -18.25
C ALA A 47 -33.34 26.78 -17.19
N THR A 48 -33.36 28.10 -17.37
CA THR A 48 -32.69 29.07 -16.51
C THR A 48 -33.60 30.23 -16.10
N SER A 49 -33.29 30.87 -14.97
CA SER A 49 -33.94 32.12 -14.50
C SER A 49 -32.87 33.16 -14.17
N VAL A 50 -33.11 34.44 -14.43
CA VAL A 50 -32.17 35.51 -14.03
C VAL A 50 -32.65 36.14 -12.71
N ILE A 51 -31.74 36.25 -11.75
CA ILE A 51 -31.95 36.92 -10.46
C ILE A 51 -30.99 38.10 -10.28
N THR A 52 -31.36 39.03 -9.39
CA THR A 52 -30.50 40.10 -8.90
C THR A 52 -30.24 39.89 -7.41
N ILE A 53 -28.96 39.96 -7.01
CA ILE A 53 -28.59 40.14 -5.60
C ILE A 53 -28.67 41.64 -5.28
N GLU A 54 -29.37 42.02 -4.21
CA GLU A 54 -29.44 43.41 -3.74
C GLU A 54 -28.44 43.71 -2.62
N ASN A 55 -28.15 42.73 -1.75
CA ASN A 55 -26.96 42.70 -0.90
C ASN A 55 -26.51 41.23 -0.72
N GLY A 56 -25.20 40.97 -0.71
CA GLY A 56 -24.64 39.63 -0.48
C GLY A 56 -23.38 39.63 0.38
N SER A 57 -23.40 39.00 1.57
CA SER A 57 -22.22 38.84 2.42
C SER A 57 -22.01 37.43 3.00
N ALA A 58 -20.74 37.04 3.11
CA ALA A 58 -20.29 35.78 3.69
C ALA A 58 -19.04 35.96 4.55
N GLY A 59 -18.73 34.96 5.38
CA GLY A 59 -17.46 34.84 6.09
C GLY A 59 -16.90 33.41 6.03
N VAL A 60 -15.58 33.29 6.10
CA VAL A 60 -14.86 32.01 6.20
C VAL A 60 -14.24 31.94 7.60
N SER A 61 -14.53 30.90 8.38
CA SER A 61 -14.18 30.80 9.81
C SER A 61 -13.57 29.45 10.18
N LEU A 62 -12.77 29.45 11.24
CA LEU A 62 -11.67 28.50 11.41
C LEU A 62 -11.43 28.15 12.88
N PRO A 63 -10.98 26.92 13.20
CA PRO A 63 -10.56 26.60 14.56
C PRO A 63 -9.37 27.46 14.98
N GLN A 64 -9.35 27.92 16.24
CA GLN A 64 -8.28 28.74 16.80
C GLN A 64 -6.97 27.95 17.00
N SER A 65 -6.27 27.70 15.90
CA SER A 65 -4.84 27.36 15.83
C SER A 65 -4.28 27.78 14.46
N THR A 66 -4.13 29.10 14.27
CA THR A 66 -3.49 29.75 13.10
C THR A 66 -3.99 29.36 11.69
N ALA A 67 -5.31 29.30 11.49
CA ALA A 67 -5.99 29.49 10.20
C ALA A 67 -5.59 28.54 9.02
N SER A 68 -5.93 28.92 7.77
CA SER A 68 -6.44 27.95 6.76
C SER A 68 -6.38 28.44 5.26
N THR A 69 -7.25 28.16 4.25
CA THR A 69 -7.90 26.96 3.62
C THR A 69 -8.89 27.34 2.45
N ARG A 70 -8.82 26.57 1.35
CA ARG A 70 -9.76 26.28 0.21
C ARG A 70 -9.16 25.05 -0.50
N ALA A 71 -9.78 24.56 -1.56
CA ALA A 71 -9.07 23.90 -2.66
C ALA A 71 -9.01 24.87 -3.86
N ALA A 72 -7.87 25.31 -4.39
CA ALA A 72 -6.50 25.19 -3.88
C ALA A 72 -6.03 26.53 -3.25
N VAL A 73 -6.14 26.73 -1.92
CA VAL A 73 -5.63 27.99 -1.32
C VAL A 73 -4.13 28.10 -1.42
N THR A 74 -3.65 29.33 -1.52
CA THR A 74 -2.39 29.73 -0.90
C THR A 74 -2.57 29.91 0.63
N MET A 75 -1.84 29.15 1.44
CA MET A 75 -1.65 29.40 2.88
C MET A 75 -0.18 29.71 3.20
N ASN A 76 0.08 30.25 4.39
CA ASN A 76 1.45 30.33 4.93
C ASN A 76 1.90 29.08 5.72
N GLU A 77 3.17 29.02 6.16
CA GLU A 77 3.74 27.91 6.96
C GLU A 77 3.01 27.61 8.28
N MET A 78 2.27 28.57 8.83
CA MET A 78 1.43 28.41 10.02
C MET A 78 0.03 27.87 9.69
N PHE A 79 -0.24 27.58 8.41
CA PHE A 79 -1.53 27.30 7.75
C PHE A 79 -2.41 28.52 7.45
N GLN A 80 -2.04 29.76 7.80
CA GLN A 80 -2.98 30.89 7.71
C GLN A 80 -3.37 31.31 6.28
N LEU A 81 -4.62 31.77 6.12
CA LEU A 81 -5.14 32.32 4.86
C LEU A 81 -4.36 33.57 4.46
N THR A 82 -3.80 33.54 3.26
CA THR A 82 -3.15 34.69 2.64
C THR A 82 -4.11 35.50 1.76
N GLU A 83 -3.71 36.72 1.49
CA GLU A 83 -4.31 37.68 0.58
C GLU A 83 -4.35 37.22 -0.90
N ASP A 84 -3.59 36.20 -1.30
CA ASP A 84 -3.48 35.73 -2.70
C ASP A 84 -4.67 34.88 -3.19
N ASN A 85 -5.75 34.81 -2.42
CA ASN A 85 -6.90 33.94 -2.70
C ASN A 85 -8.09 34.76 -3.18
N ASP A 86 -8.56 34.55 -4.41
CA ASP A 86 -9.51 35.44 -5.11
C ASP A 86 -10.99 35.03 -5.02
N PHE A 87 -11.32 34.25 -3.99
CA PHE A 87 -12.64 33.75 -3.61
C PHE A 87 -13.75 33.73 -4.67
N GLU A 88 -13.99 32.55 -5.25
CA GLU A 88 -15.17 32.19 -6.06
C GLU A 88 -15.93 31.02 -5.41
N THR A 89 -17.25 31.00 -5.49
CA THR A 89 -18.13 30.06 -4.76
C THR A 89 -19.15 29.45 -5.70
N ASP A 90 -19.24 28.12 -5.72
CA ASP A 90 -20.37 27.41 -6.31
C ASP A 90 -21.46 27.29 -5.25
N ALA A 91 -22.65 27.81 -5.53
CA ALA A 91 -23.73 27.93 -4.57
C ALA A 91 -25.03 27.33 -5.11
N TYR A 92 -25.92 27.00 -4.16
CA TYR A 92 -27.16 26.29 -4.43
C TYR A 92 -28.30 26.99 -3.69
N LEU A 93 -29.45 27.12 -4.35
CA LEU A 93 -30.68 27.69 -3.80
C LEU A 93 -31.76 26.60 -3.74
N ILE A 94 -32.33 26.37 -2.55
CA ILE A 94 -33.44 25.45 -2.32
C ILE A 94 -34.66 26.21 -1.80
N LYS A 95 -35.86 25.83 -2.25
CA LYS A 95 -37.13 26.31 -1.67
C LYS A 95 -37.60 25.40 -0.55
N GLU A 96 -38.14 26.00 0.51
CA GLU A 96 -38.95 25.34 1.54
C GLU A 96 -40.41 25.25 1.05
N ASP A 97 -40.82 24.07 0.59
CA ASP A 97 -42.21 23.68 0.33
C ASP A 97 -42.41 22.15 0.35
N ASP A 98 -43.66 21.69 0.21
CA ASP A 98 -44.04 20.26 0.33
C ASP A 98 -43.30 19.32 -0.65
N ASP A 99 -42.74 19.84 -1.75
CA ASP A 99 -41.96 19.05 -2.71
C ASP A 99 -40.46 18.96 -2.36
N GLU A 100 -39.97 19.68 -1.33
CA GLU A 100 -38.53 19.77 -1.01
C GLU A 100 -37.91 18.39 -0.70
N SER A 101 -38.65 17.51 -0.03
CA SER A 101 -38.22 16.14 0.29
C SER A 101 -38.29 15.17 -0.91
N ILE A 102 -38.85 15.61 -2.05
CA ILE A 102 -39.10 14.77 -3.22
C ILE A 102 -38.10 15.17 -4.32
N ASN A 103 -37.01 14.41 -4.44
CA ASN A 103 -35.84 14.70 -5.29
C ASN A 103 -36.19 15.32 -6.68
N ASP A 104 -37.09 14.66 -7.43
CA ASP A 104 -37.40 15.02 -8.83
C ASP A 104 -38.40 16.19 -8.97
N LYS A 105 -38.92 16.69 -7.84
CA LYS A 105 -39.80 17.87 -7.75
C LYS A 105 -39.17 19.05 -7.01
N ARG A 106 -38.22 18.77 -6.12
CA ARG A 106 -37.47 19.73 -5.30
C ARG A 106 -37.03 20.93 -6.15
N LYS A 107 -37.32 22.13 -5.66
CA LYS A 107 -37.04 23.38 -6.39
C LYS A 107 -35.63 23.82 -6.01
N LEU A 108 -34.65 23.21 -6.68
CA LEU A 108 -33.21 23.34 -6.44
C LEU A 108 -32.51 23.93 -7.68
N ALA A 109 -31.80 25.03 -7.46
CA ALA A 109 -31.05 25.76 -8.48
C ALA A 109 -29.56 25.88 -8.11
N TYR A 110 -28.71 25.93 -9.13
CA TYR A 110 -27.28 26.24 -9.01
C TYR A 110 -27.00 27.69 -9.44
N LEU A 111 -25.98 28.30 -8.82
CA LEU A 111 -25.39 29.58 -9.20
C LEU A 111 -23.89 29.63 -8.89
N HIS A 112 -23.14 30.47 -9.61
CA HIS A 112 -21.74 30.78 -9.32
C HIS A 112 -21.60 32.21 -8.81
N ILE A 113 -20.91 32.41 -7.70
CA ILE A 113 -20.72 33.70 -7.03
C ILE A 113 -19.24 34.07 -7.02
N ARG A 114 -18.87 35.11 -7.78
CA ARG A 114 -17.59 35.81 -7.65
C ARG A 114 -17.73 36.93 -6.61
N TRP A 115 -16.84 36.94 -5.62
CA TRP A 115 -16.87 37.92 -4.54
C TRP A 115 -16.12 39.21 -4.94
N LYS A 116 -16.71 40.38 -4.67
CA LYS A 116 -16.19 41.68 -5.13
C LYS A 116 -15.11 42.25 -4.21
N ASN A 117 -15.29 42.12 -2.90
CA ASN A 117 -14.31 42.56 -1.89
C ASN A 117 -14.00 41.40 -0.93
N LYS A 118 -12.76 41.36 -0.43
CA LYS A 118 -12.27 40.43 0.59
C LYS A 118 -11.52 41.20 1.69
N THR A 119 -11.95 41.05 2.94
CA THR A 119 -11.42 41.78 4.10
C THR A 119 -11.05 40.80 5.21
N LYS A 120 -9.81 40.86 5.70
CA LYS A 120 -9.34 40.00 6.80
C LYS A 120 -9.93 40.45 8.15
N THR A 121 -10.35 39.50 8.97
CA THR A 121 -10.89 39.73 10.33
C THR A 121 -10.03 38.99 11.37
N ALA A 122 -10.40 39.05 12.65
CA ALA A 122 -9.74 38.28 13.70
C ALA A 122 -9.94 36.76 13.51
N ASP A 123 -11.17 36.36 13.16
CA ASP A 123 -11.59 34.95 13.10
C ASP A 123 -11.52 34.33 11.69
N GLY A 124 -11.08 35.11 10.69
CA GLY A 124 -10.92 34.64 9.32
C GLY A 124 -10.99 35.75 8.27
N TRP A 125 -11.94 35.62 7.33
CA TRP A 125 -12.15 36.60 6.25
C TRP A 125 -13.64 36.87 6.05
N SER A 126 -13.97 38.15 5.81
CA SER A 126 -15.28 38.62 5.35
C SER A 126 -15.24 38.83 3.84
N LEU A 127 -16.29 38.40 3.15
CA LEU A 127 -16.48 38.51 1.71
C LEU A 127 -17.78 39.28 1.42
N SER A 128 -17.77 40.16 0.42
CA SER A 128 -18.98 40.89 0.00
C SER A 128 -19.09 40.92 -1.51
N THR A 129 -20.30 40.72 -2.03
CA THR A 129 -20.68 41.05 -3.39
C THR A 129 -21.89 41.99 -3.35
N TYR A 130 -21.99 42.91 -4.30
CA TYR A 130 -23.04 43.94 -4.28
C TYR A 130 -24.12 43.67 -5.33
N GLU A 131 -23.77 43.68 -6.62
CA GLU A 131 -24.76 43.66 -7.71
C GLU A 131 -24.35 42.75 -8.91
N PRO A 132 -24.06 41.45 -8.73
CA PRO A 132 -24.07 40.53 -9.87
C PRO A 132 -25.52 40.17 -10.26
N SER A 133 -25.87 40.37 -11.53
CA SER A 133 -26.98 39.63 -12.13
C SER A 133 -26.54 38.18 -12.33
N ILE A 134 -27.29 37.24 -11.77
CA ILE A 134 -26.93 35.82 -11.75
C ILE A 134 -27.97 35.01 -12.53
N THR A 135 -27.50 34.17 -13.44
CA THR A 135 -28.32 33.14 -14.10
C THR A 135 -28.36 31.91 -13.21
N LEU A 136 -29.55 31.56 -12.72
CA LEU A 136 -29.83 30.29 -12.05
C LEU A 136 -30.03 29.18 -13.08
N GLU A 137 -29.45 28.01 -12.81
CA GLU A 137 -29.66 26.78 -13.56
C GLU A 137 -30.47 25.80 -12.72
N TRP A 138 -31.63 25.36 -13.21
CA TRP A 138 -32.54 24.50 -12.43
C TRP A 138 -32.24 23.03 -12.65
N ILE A 139 -31.91 22.31 -11.57
CA ILE A 139 -31.47 20.91 -11.63
C ILE A 139 -32.58 20.01 -12.19
N ASN A 140 -33.83 20.24 -11.78
CA ASN A 140 -35.02 19.57 -12.30
C ASN A 140 -35.54 20.15 -13.64
N LYS A 141 -34.67 20.85 -14.40
CA LYS A 141 -34.86 21.35 -15.78
C LYS A 141 -36.15 22.17 -16.03
N LYS A 142 -36.72 22.78 -15.00
CA LYS A 142 -37.90 23.67 -15.07
C LYS A 142 -37.55 25.02 -14.45
N ALA A 143 -37.68 26.08 -15.22
CA ALA A 143 -37.47 27.44 -14.71
C ALA A 143 -38.54 27.77 -13.66
N VAL A 144 -38.10 28.28 -12.52
CA VAL A 144 -38.96 28.79 -11.44
C VAL A 144 -38.62 30.26 -11.22
N ASP A 145 -39.66 31.07 -10.98
CA ASP A 145 -39.51 32.44 -10.51
C ASP A 145 -39.54 32.44 -8.98
N ILE A 146 -38.65 33.21 -8.35
CA ILE A 146 -38.59 33.42 -6.90
C ILE A 146 -39.52 34.59 -6.56
N MET A 147 -40.54 34.34 -5.75
CA MET A 147 -41.62 35.30 -5.48
C MET A 147 -41.61 35.84 -4.03
N PRO A 148 -42.03 37.10 -3.79
CA PRO A 148 -42.18 37.64 -2.44
C PRO A 148 -43.13 36.79 -1.59
N GLY A 149 -42.74 36.55 -0.33
CA GLY A 149 -43.49 35.71 0.62
C GLY A 149 -43.13 34.22 0.59
N GLU A 150 -42.29 33.76 -0.34
CA GLU A 150 -41.74 32.41 -0.33
C GLU A 150 -40.54 32.26 0.62
N ASN A 151 -40.32 31.04 1.12
CA ASN A 151 -39.14 30.70 1.91
C ASN A 151 -38.09 30.00 1.03
N TRP A 152 -36.89 30.58 0.94
CA TRP A 152 -35.76 30.04 0.17
C TRP A 152 -34.46 30.12 0.99
N TYR A 153 -33.53 29.20 0.73
CA TYR A 153 -32.25 29.10 1.45
C TYR A 153 -31.09 28.93 0.47
N VAL A 154 -29.96 29.56 0.76
CA VAL A 154 -28.72 29.46 -0.01
C VAL A 154 -27.66 28.67 0.76
N ALA A 155 -27.03 27.72 0.10
CA ALA A 155 -25.81 27.05 0.54
C ALA A 155 -24.66 27.39 -0.40
N GLY A 156 -23.42 27.17 0.04
CA GLY A 156 -22.24 27.42 -0.78
C GLY A 156 -21.15 26.39 -0.56
N ILE A 157 -20.43 26.06 -1.62
CA ILE A 157 -19.20 25.26 -1.63
C ILE A 157 -18.07 26.10 -2.22
N VAL A 158 -16.87 25.92 -1.66
CA VAL A 158 -15.71 26.74 -1.98
C VAL A 158 -14.47 25.89 -2.26
N GLY A 159 -14.05 25.94 -3.52
CA GLY A 159 -13.02 25.08 -4.10
C GLY A 159 -13.61 23.84 -4.77
N GLY A 160 -12.73 23.02 -5.34
CA GLY A 160 -13.09 21.88 -6.20
C GLY A 160 -13.01 22.24 -7.68
N ASP A 161 -13.09 21.22 -8.51
CA ASP A 161 -13.34 21.30 -9.95
C ASP A 161 -14.81 20.87 -10.20
N MET A 162 -15.40 21.26 -11.33
CA MET A 162 -16.80 20.96 -11.65
C MET A 162 -16.91 20.07 -12.88
N GLU A 163 -16.95 18.76 -12.68
CA GLU A 163 -17.40 17.82 -13.71
C GLU A 163 -18.93 17.73 -13.72
N ARG A 164 -19.56 17.77 -14.91
CA ARG A 164 -21.01 17.58 -15.11
C ARG A 164 -21.26 16.69 -16.32
N ASP A 165 -21.18 15.39 -16.08
CA ASP A 165 -21.53 14.38 -17.08
C ASP A 165 -23.06 14.32 -17.32
N GLU A 166 -23.50 13.89 -18.49
CA GLU A 166 -24.91 13.94 -18.90
C GLU A 166 -25.80 12.97 -18.10
N GLY A 167 -25.20 11.96 -17.45
CA GLY A 167 -25.89 10.94 -16.65
C GLY A 167 -25.93 11.18 -15.13
N ILE A 168 -25.19 12.16 -14.57
CA ILE A 168 -25.11 12.39 -13.11
C ILE A 168 -25.35 13.89 -12.80
N PRO A 169 -26.51 14.27 -12.22
CA PRO A 169 -26.83 15.69 -12.02
C PRO A 169 -26.02 16.37 -10.90
N SER A 170 -25.27 17.41 -11.27
CA SER A 170 -24.92 18.56 -10.42
C SER A 170 -24.15 18.28 -9.11
N SER A 171 -22.99 17.64 -9.22
CA SER A 171 -21.99 17.56 -8.15
C SER A 171 -20.94 18.68 -8.20
N VAL A 172 -20.13 18.80 -7.14
CA VAL A 172 -18.84 19.50 -7.14
C VAL A 172 -17.76 18.48 -6.77
N GLU A 173 -16.74 18.26 -7.62
CA GLU A 173 -15.68 17.27 -7.37
C GLU A 173 -14.41 17.91 -6.82
N PHE A 174 -14.01 17.49 -5.63
CA PHE A 174 -12.66 17.73 -5.13
C PHE A 174 -11.78 16.58 -5.63
N TYR A 175 -10.95 16.89 -6.64
CA TYR A 175 -9.95 16.05 -7.35
C TYR A 175 -10.43 15.23 -8.57
N GLY A 176 -10.62 15.88 -9.73
CA GLY A 176 -10.87 15.21 -11.03
C GLY A 176 -9.62 14.72 -11.80
N GLN A 177 -9.84 14.17 -13.01
CA GLN A 177 -8.79 13.72 -13.95
C GLN A 177 -8.61 14.75 -15.10
N GLU A 178 -7.94 14.56 -16.25
CA GLU A 178 -7.22 13.42 -16.83
C GLU A 178 -5.85 13.13 -16.18
N GLY A 179 -5.27 11.95 -16.45
CA GLY A 179 -3.89 11.58 -16.04
C GLY A 179 -3.75 10.70 -14.79
N LYS A 180 -4.86 10.36 -14.11
CA LYS A 180 -5.01 9.20 -13.20
C LYS A 180 -4.04 9.13 -12.00
N LYS A 181 -3.73 10.23 -11.31
CA LYS A 181 -3.01 10.23 -10.02
C LYS A 181 -3.51 11.33 -9.05
N PRO A 182 -3.61 11.06 -7.73
CA PRO A 182 -3.97 12.07 -6.75
C PRO A 182 -2.88 13.16 -6.62
N LYS A 183 -3.22 14.40 -6.96
CA LYS A 183 -2.34 15.58 -6.89
C LYS A 183 -2.22 16.13 -5.45
N VAL A 184 -1.77 15.30 -4.50
CA VAL A 184 -1.57 15.76 -3.10
C VAL A 184 -0.42 16.76 -3.02
N MET A 185 -0.64 17.88 -2.34
CA MET A 185 0.19 19.07 -2.51
C MET A 185 1.23 19.31 -1.42
N ASN A 186 2.46 19.55 -1.88
CA ASN A 186 3.23 20.71 -1.46
C ASN A 186 3.78 21.42 -2.71
N ALA A 187 2.90 22.10 -3.43
CA ALA A 187 3.32 23.05 -4.45
C ALA A 187 3.60 24.39 -3.75
N SER A 188 4.88 24.75 -3.64
CA SER A 188 5.27 26.11 -3.27
C SER A 188 4.73 27.10 -4.29
N VAL A 189 4.20 28.24 -3.85
CA VAL A 189 3.81 29.29 -4.79
C VAL A 189 5.07 29.86 -5.42
N ALA A 190 5.10 29.94 -6.76
CA ALA A 190 6.26 30.42 -7.50
C ALA A 190 6.67 31.82 -7.02
N GLY A 191 7.93 31.99 -6.62
CA GLY A 191 8.44 33.24 -6.03
C GLY A 191 8.28 33.37 -4.51
N SER A 192 7.71 32.40 -3.80
CA SER A 192 7.60 32.40 -2.34
C SER A 192 8.19 31.14 -1.69
N SER A 193 8.92 31.33 -0.58
CA SER A 193 9.43 30.26 0.27
C SER A 193 8.45 29.81 1.36
N SER A 194 7.53 30.69 1.76
CA SER A 194 6.67 30.53 2.95
C SER A 194 5.18 30.38 2.64
N LYS A 195 4.83 30.30 1.35
CA LYS A 195 3.45 30.14 0.85
C LYS A 195 3.30 28.84 0.05
N HIS A 196 2.29 28.03 0.39
CA HIS A 196 2.05 26.71 -0.22
C HIS A 196 0.60 26.55 -0.66
N LYS A 197 0.36 25.70 -1.66
CA LYS A 197 -1.01 25.30 -2.05
C LYS A 197 -1.53 24.06 -1.33
N PHE A 198 -2.83 24.07 -0.96
CA PHE A 198 -3.52 22.99 -0.22
C PHE A 198 -4.91 22.74 -0.80
N ASN A 199 -5.39 21.48 -0.77
CA ASN A 199 -6.74 21.11 -1.20
C ASN A 199 -7.60 20.72 0.02
N VAL A 200 -8.53 21.61 0.40
CA VAL A 200 -9.47 21.42 1.52
C VAL A 200 -10.85 22.00 1.12
N PRO A 201 -11.97 21.27 1.24
CA PRO A 201 -13.30 21.81 0.96
C PRO A 201 -13.81 22.78 2.02
N PHE A 202 -14.62 23.73 1.57
CA PHE A 202 -15.34 24.69 2.42
C PHE A 202 -16.79 24.62 2.07
N VAL A 203 -17.63 24.54 3.10
CA VAL A 203 -19.07 24.49 2.92
C VAL A 203 -19.74 25.47 3.87
N ALA A 204 -20.74 26.18 3.35
CA ALA A 204 -21.71 26.91 4.14
C ALA A 204 -23.02 26.14 4.12
N ASN A 205 -23.57 25.92 5.31
CA ASN A 205 -24.91 25.36 5.47
C ASN A 205 -25.98 26.33 4.96
N TRP A 206 -27.22 25.85 4.84
CA TRP A 206 -28.35 26.59 4.32
C TRP A 206 -28.68 27.83 5.16
N VAL A 207 -28.57 29.01 4.55
CA VAL A 207 -28.95 30.31 5.14
C VAL A 207 -30.16 30.87 4.43
N LYS A 208 -31.18 31.28 5.19
CA LYS A 208 -32.43 31.83 4.63
C LYS A 208 -32.15 33.14 3.89
N VAL A 209 -32.65 33.28 2.66
CA VAL A 209 -32.54 34.50 1.86
C VAL A 209 -33.77 35.39 2.06
N GLY A 210 -33.58 36.71 2.07
CA GLY A 210 -34.66 37.69 2.05
C GLY A 210 -35.07 38.00 0.61
N ILE A 211 -36.37 37.91 0.30
CA ILE A 211 -36.88 38.22 -1.05
C ILE A 211 -37.47 39.63 -1.04
N LYS A 212 -36.85 40.53 -1.81
CA LYS A 212 -37.19 41.95 -1.88
C LYS A 212 -38.19 42.28 -2.99
N GLY A 213 -38.32 41.39 -3.95
CA GLY A 213 -39.19 41.48 -5.12
C GLY A 213 -39.08 40.21 -5.96
N LYS A 214 -39.84 40.12 -7.07
CA LYS A 214 -39.70 39.01 -8.01
C LYS A 214 -38.23 38.89 -8.47
N ASN A 215 -37.64 37.71 -8.30
CA ASN A 215 -36.26 37.38 -8.65
C ASN A 215 -35.19 38.33 -8.04
N LYS A 216 -35.49 38.97 -6.90
CA LYS A 216 -34.59 39.87 -6.16
C LYS A 216 -34.33 39.32 -4.77
N ILE A 217 -33.09 38.89 -4.51
CA ILE A 217 -32.69 38.26 -3.24
C ILE A 217 -31.64 39.07 -2.49
N GLU A 218 -31.66 38.94 -1.18
CA GLU A 218 -30.67 39.44 -0.23
C GLU A 218 -30.21 38.28 0.65
N PHE A 219 -28.90 38.18 0.92
CA PHE A 219 -28.39 37.22 1.89
C PHE A 219 -27.19 37.76 2.66
N HIS A 220 -27.10 37.34 3.92
CA HIS A 220 -26.05 37.76 4.84
C HIS A 220 -25.61 36.58 5.70
N ASN A 221 -24.40 36.67 6.24
CA ASN A 221 -23.88 35.75 7.26
C ASN A 221 -23.74 34.28 6.80
N MET A 222 -23.60 34.01 5.51
CA MET A 222 -23.15 32.68 5.03
C MET A 222 -21.79 32.36 5.65
N HIS A 223 -21.66 31.20 6.31
CA HIS A 223 -20.49 30.86 7.12
C HIS A 223 -19.82 29.60 6.60
N PHE A 224 -18.60 29.73 6.06
CA PHE A 224 -17.87 28.65 5.39
C PHE A 224 -16.90 27.93 6.34
N GLU A 225 -17.17 26.65 6.61
CA GLU A 225 -16.41 25.80 7.54
C GLU A 225 -15.47 24.81 6.83
N PRO A 226 -14.28 24.52 7.41
CA PRO A 226 -13.29 23.57 6.87
C PRO A 226 -13.69 22.10 6.99
N GLN A 227 -13.59 21.35 5.90
CA GLN A 227 -13.94 19.92 5.87
C GLN A 227 -12.73 19.00 5.71
N GLY A 228 -12.83 17.79 6.28
CA GLY A 228 -11.79 16.76 6.27
C GLY A 228 -10.70 16.98 7.31
N VAL A 229 -9.70 16.08 7.31
CA VAL A 229 -8.61 16.06 8.30
C VAL A 229 -7.29 16.39 7.60
N VAL A 230 -6.48 17.26 8.21
CA VAL A 230 -5.20 17.71 7.65
C VAL A 230 -4.02 17.27 8.52
N PHE A 231 -2.98 16.69 7.93
CA PHE A 231 -1.76 16.28 8.64
C PHE A 231 -0.61 17.25 8.36
N LYS A 232 -0.07 17.89 9.42
CA LYS A 232 1.21 18.61 9.38
C LYS A 232 2.33 17.62 9.68
N VAL A 233 2.91 17.04 8.63
CA VAL A 233 3.97 16.04 8.79
C VAL A 233 5.33 16.73 8.78
N LYS A 234 6.04 16.68 9.90
CA LYS A 234 7.39 17.26 10.07
C LYS A 234 8.40 16.15 10.39
N VAL A 235 9.25 15.81 9.42
CA VAL A 235 10.22 14.71 9.52
C VAL A 235 11.62 15.26 9.73
N LYS A 236 12.27 14.96 10.86
CA LYS A 236 13.69 15.24 11.05
C LYS A 236 14.54 14.28 10.22
N ARG A 237 15.45 14.81 9.41
CA ARG A 237 16.36 14.05 8.55
C ARG A 237 17.46 13.33 9.32
N ASN A 238 18.15 12.42 8.61
CA ASN A 238 19.34 11.76 9.10
C ASN A 238 20.33 11.47 7.96
N GLU A 239 21.06 12.51 7.53
CA GLU A 239 22.06 12.42 6.44
C GLU A 239 23.29 11.57 6.79
N LYS A 240 23.38 11.03 8.03
CA LYS A 240 24.35 10.00 8.44
C LYS A 240 23.81 8.56 8.27
N LEU A 241 22.55 8.40 7.88
CA LEU A 241 21.87 7.12 7.71
C LEU A 241 21.36 6.92 6.27
N LEU A 242 20.91 7.99 5.62
CA LEU A 242 20.35 8.00 4.27
C LEU A 242 21.03 9.08 3.43
N LYS A 243 21.15 8.85 2.13
CA LYS A 243 21.49 9.89 1.16
C LYS A 243 20.32 10.87 1.01
N PRO A 244 20.52 12.12 0.57
CA PRO A 244 19.42 13.09 0.38
C PRO A 244 18.30 12.56 -0.52
N GLU A 245 18.65 11.81 -1.57
CA GLU A 245 17.73 11.21 -2.53
C GLU A 245 16.96 9.97 -2.04
N GLU A 246 17.29 9.43 -0.85
CA GLU A 246 16.56 8.31 -0.22
C GLU A 246 15.52 8.77 0.83
N HIS A 247 15.44 10.08 1.08
CA HIS A 247 14.43 10.66 1.96
C HIS A 247 13.07 10.74 1.22
N GLU A 248 12.40 9.60 1.06
CA GLU A 248 11.08 9.50 0.45
C GLU A 248 10.09 8.86 1.44
N TYR A 249 8.94 9.52 1.65
CA TYR A 249 7.97 9.14 2.69
C TYR A 249 6.62 8.79 2.07
N MET A 250 5.86 7.91 2.71
CA MET A 250 4.53 7.49 2.32
C MET A 250 3.53 7.81 3.44
N PHE A 251 2.54 8.65 3.14
CA PHE A 251 1.27 8.66 3.88
C PHE A 251 0.36 7.59 3.29
N SER A 252 -0.39 6.89 4.13
CA SER A 252 -1.48 6.05 3.67
C SER A 252 -2.62 6.01 4.67
N SER A 253 -3.86 5.90 4.17
CA SER A 253 -5.04 5.65 5.00
C SER A 253 -6.00 4.67 4.35
N THR A 254 -6.73 3.90 5.17
CA THR A 254 -7.97 3.18 4.81
C THR A 254 -9.23 3.81 5.40
N GLY A 255 -9.10 4.85 6.24
CA GLY A 255 -10.23 5.57 6.85
C GLY A 255 -10.35 7.02 6.39
N LEU A 256 -9.51 7.43 5.43
CA LEU A 256 -9.50 8.76 4.82
C LEU A 256 -9.24 8.63 3.30
N SER A 257 -9.91 9.43 2.48
CA SER A 257 -9.66 9.52 1.02
C SER A 257 -9.50 10.97 0.53
N PRO A 258 -8.71 11.23 -0.52
CA PRO A 258 -8.62 12.54 -1.17
C PRO A 258 -9.68 12.74 -2.26
N ASN A 259 -10.38 11.69 -2.71
CA ASN A 259 -11.23 11.70 -3.90
C ASN A 259 -12.70 11.86 -3.48
N VAL A 260 -13.24 13.08 -3.51
CA VAL A 260 -14.51 13.40 -2.84
C VAL A 260 -15.35 14.34 -3.68
N PHE A 261 -16.64 14.05 -3.83
CA PHE A 261 -17.58 14.96 -4.48
C PHE A 261 -18.74 15.30 -3.53
N PHE A 262 -19.31 16.50 -3.64
CA PHE A 262 -20.53 16.87 -2.94
C PHE A 262 -21.71 16.64 -3.86
N SER A 263 -22.68 15.82 -3.42
CA SER A 263 -23.91 15.52 -4.16
C SER A 263 -25.04 16.45 -3.71
N PHE A 264 -25.69 17.10 -4.68
CA PHE A 264 -26.94 17.84 -4.46
C PHE A 264 -28.18 17.07 -4.96
N VAL A 265 -28.00 15.77 -5.21
CA VAL A 265 -29.04 14.76 -5.41
C VAL A 265 -29.04 13.81 -4.21
N ASP A 266 -30.21 13.29 -3.83
CA ASP A 266 -30.32 12.29 -2.76
C ASP A 266 -29.53 11.01 -3.09
N TYR A 267 -28.72 10.54 -2.14
CA TYR A 267 -27.90 9.34 -2.27
C TYR A 267 -28.12 8.41 -1.08
N ASP A 268 -28.47 7.15 -1.33
CA ASP A 268 -28.70 6.17 -0.26
C ASP A 268 -27.48 5.25 -0.06
N ASN A 269 -26.97 5.14 1.16
CA ASN A 269 -25.81 4.31 1.47
C ASN A 269 -26.06 2.81 1.34
N SER A 270 -27.31 2.36 1.18
CA SER A 270 -27.59 0.97 0.76
C SER A 270 -27.12 0.67 -0.67
N LEU A 271 -26.87 1.70 -1.50
CA LEU A 271 -26.25 1.58 -2.82
C LEU A 271 -24.73 1.40 -2.75
N ASP A 272 -24.09 1.86 -1.67
CA ASP A 272 -22.66 1.67 -1.41
C ASP A 272 -22.34 1.61 0.10
N PRO A 273 -22.08 0.41 0.67
CA PRO A 273 -21.78 0.26 2.11
C PRO A 273 -20.45 0.91 2.53
N ARG A 274 -19.64 1.39 1.59
CA ARG A 274 -18.37 2.11 1.83
C ARG A 274 -18.59 3.58 2.19
N GLN A 275 -19.79 4.11 1.93
CA GLN A 275 -20.19 5.47 2.30
C GLN A 275 -20.71 5.52 3.74
N SER A 276 -20.27 6.53 4.51
CA SER A 276 -20.57 6.63 5.96
C SER A 276 -22.00 7.02 6.32
N HIS A 277 -22.75 7.61 5.39
CA HIS A 277 -24.10 8.15 5.62
C HIS A 277 -24.87 8.27 4.29
N SER A 278 -26.20 8.31 4.35
CA SER A 278 -27.03 8.65 3.19
C SER A 278 -27.14 10.17 3.05
N VAL A 279 -26.91 10.70 1.85
CA VAL A 279 -27.12 12.12 1.56
C VAL A 279 -28.61 12.36 1.33
N ARG A 280 -29.20 13.22 2.14
CA ARG A 280 -30.61 13.65 2.03
C ARG A 280 -30.66 15.16 1.91
N VAL A 281 -31.05 15.68 0.76
CA VAL A 281 -30.92 17.12 0.47
C VAL A 281 -32.15 17.90 0.95
N SER A 282 -31.99 18.68 2.01
CA SER A 282 -33.00 19.60 2.56
C SER A 282 -32.33 20.81 3.21
N HIS A 283 -33.01 21.95 3.30
CA HIS A 283 -32.54 23.10 4.08
C HIS A 283 -32.30 22.77 5.57
N ASN A 284 -32.94 21.71 6.07
CA ASN A 284 -32.80 21.21 7.45
C ASN A 284 -31.51 20.41 7.69
N ASN A 285 -30.83 19.94 6.65
CA ASN A 285 -29.68 19.04 6.76
C ASN A 285 -28.36 19.78 6.49
N PRO A 286 -27.26 19.48 7.23
CA PRO A 286 -25.99 20.17 7.02
C PRO A 286 -25.33 19.78 5.68
N VAL A 287 -24.86 20.78 4.94
CA VAL A 287 -24.20 20.60 3.62
C VAL A 287 -22.84 19.91 3.76
N LYS A 288 -22.22 20.01 4.94
CA LYS A 288 -21.02 19.23 5.31
C LYS A 288 -21.23 17.71 5.36
N ASP A 289 -22.48 17.24 5.32
CA ASP A 289 -22.81 15.82 5.31
C ASP A 289 -23.26 15.36 3.90
N TYR A 290 -23.13 16.20 2.87
CA TYR A 290 -23.53 15.90 1.48
C TYR A 290 -22.40 15.34 0.61
N TRP A 291 -21.21 15.15 1.18
CA TRP A 291 -20.10 14.56 0.45
C TRP A 291 -20.28 13.05 0.29
N VAL A 292 -19.81 12.54 -0.84
CA VAL A 292 -19.75 11.12 -1.19
C VAL A 292 -18.35 10.82 -1.71
N TRP A 293 -17.84 9.65 -1.39
CA TRP A 293 -16.48 9.24 -1.77
C TRP A 293 -16.45 8.64 -3.19
N HIS A 294 -15.44 9.01 -3.99
CA HIS A 294 -15.22 8.45 -5.32
C HIS A 294 -13.95 7.61 -5.36
N TYR A 295 -14.06 6.34 -5.79
CA TYR A 295 -13.02 5.33 -5.51
C TYR A 295 -12.00 4.98 -6.63
N PRO A 296 -11.97 5.56 -7.85
CA PRO A 296 -11.26 4.98 -8.99
C PRO A 296 -9.72 5.04 -8.92
N THR A 297 -9.14 5.70 -7.91
CA THR A 297 -7.67 5.74 -7.69
C THR A 297 -7.20 5.17 -6.35
N ASP A 298 -8.11 4.94 -5.39
CA ASP A 298 -7.80 4.37 -4.07
C ASP A 298 -7.88 2.83 -4.06
N GLN A 299 -8.47 2.21 -5.08
CA GLN A 299 -8.67 0.76 -5.15
C GLN A 299 -7.38 0.01 -5.51
N ARG A 300 -6.99 -0.96 -4.67
CA ARG A 300 -5.91 -1.93 -4.93
C ARG A 300 -6.49 -3.34 -5.01
N ASP A 301 -6.38 -3.99 -6.15
CA ASP A 301 -6.57 -5.45 -6.22
C ASP A 301 -5.43 -6.13 -5.42
N LEU A 302 -5.80 -6.94 -4.43
CA LEU A 302 -4.87 -7.78 -3.66
C LEU A 302 -4.90 -9.25 -4.12
N GLY A 303 -5.73 -9.58 -5.11
CA GLY A 303 -5.81 -10.88 -5.77
C GLY A 303 -7.11 -11.63 -5.53
N ASN A 304 -7.24 -12.73 -6.29
CA ASN A 304 -8.35 -13.68 -6.21
C ASN A 304 -7.91 -14.98 -5.53
N GLY A 305 -8.80 -15.60 -4.76
CA GLY A 305 -8.55 -16.86 -4.06
C GLY A 305 -9.83 -17.64 -3.74
N THR A 306 -9.73 -18.62 -2.84
CA THR A 306 -10.87 -19.39 -2.32
C THR A 306 -10.70 -19.62 -0.83
N GLU A 307 -11.60 -19.08 -0.01
CA GLU A 307 -11.56 -19.20 1.45
C GLU A 307 -12.72 -20.04 2.02
N LYS A 308 -12.80 -21.32 1.61
CA LYS A 308 -13.21 -22.39 2.54
C LYS A 308 -12.86 -23.79 2.06
N GLN A 309 -12.38 -24.61 2.99
CA GLN A 309 -12.40 -26.06 2.89
C GLN A 309 -13.83 -26.58 3.11
N THR A 310 -14.16 -27.73 2.52
CA THR A 310 -15.44 -28.43 2.76
C THR A 310 -15.51 -28.98 4.18
N ASN A 311 -16.52 -28.56 4.93
CA ASN A 311 -16.84 -29.15 6.23
C ASN A 311 -17.50 -30.51 5.98
N LYS A 312 -16.79 -31.62 6.21
CA LYS A 312 -17.16 -33.00 5.77
C LYS A 312 -18.49 -33.57 6.31
N ALA A 313 -19.23 -32.83 7.12
CA ALA A 313 -20.38 -33.34 7.87
C ALA A 313 -21.75 -33.15 7.22
N ILE A 314 -21.96 -32.24 6.25
CA ILE A 314 -23.32 -31.85 5.80
C ILE A 314 -23.41 -31.62 4.27
N MET A 315 -24.45 -32.21 3.66
CA MET A 315 -24.91 -32.15 2.25
C MET A 315 -24.13 -32.94 1.19
N ASN A 316 -24.68 -34.09 0.77
CA ASN A 316 -24.30 -34.78 -0.48
C ASN A 316 -24.80 -34.05 -1.75
N ASP A 317 -25.93 -33.32 -1.65
CA ASP A 317 -26.73 -32.99 -2.83
C ASP A 317 -26.52 -31.56 -3.37
N LYS A 318 -25.67 -30.74 -2.73
CA LYS A 318 -25.44 -29.33 -3.11
C LYS A 318 -23.96 -28.97 -3.05
N LYS A 319 -23.32 -28.91 -4.21
CA LYS A 319 -21.98 -28.32 -4.35
C LYS A 319 -22.07 -26.81 -4.10
N GLN A 320 -21.47 -26.35 -3.01
CA GLN A 320 -21.28 -24.93 -2.71
C GLN A 320 -19.79 -24.61 -2.83
N PHE A 321 -19.45 -23.57 -3.58
CA PHE A 321 -18.08 -23.08 -3.74
C PHE A 321 -17.96 -21.70 -3.09
N LEU A 322 -16.84 -21.38 -2.46
CA LEU A 322 -16.57 -20.05 -1.91
C LEU A 322 -15.28 -19.49 -2.50
N PHE A 323 -15.45 -18.53 -3.40
CA PHE A 323 -14.35 -17.75 -3.97
C PHE A 323 -14.26 -16.41 -3.21
N SER A 324 -13.06 -15.89 -3.07
CA SER A 324 -12.82 -14.55 -2.50
C SER A 324 -12.08 -13.68 -3.50
N HIS A 325 -12.56 -12.46 -3.69
CA HIS A 325 -11.82 -11.39 -4.36
C HIS A 325 -11.45 -10.37 -3.28
N THR A 326 -10.16 -10.07 -3.12
CA THR A 326 -9.70 -9.16 -2.06
C THR A 326 -9.29 -7.84 -2.69
N THR A 327 -9.95 -6.75 -2.31
CA THR A 327 -9.67 -5.40 -2.80
C THR A 327 -9.47 -4.50 -1.59
N GLU A 328 -8.33 -3.81 -1.50
CA GLU A 328 -8.08 -2.85 -0.43
C GLU A 328 -8.31 -1.43 -0.94
N LEU A 329 -9.11 -0.67 -0.21
CA LEU A 329 -9.44 0.71 -0.50
C LEU A 329 -8.50 1.57 0.35
N ARG A 330 -7.39 1.97 -0.27
CA ARG A 330 -6.25 2.57 0.43
C ARG A 330 -5.69 3.75 -0.33
N TYR A 331 -6.02 4.94 0.16
CA TYR A 331 -5.29 6.15 -0.14
C TYR A 331 -3.80 5.96 0.16
N ARG A 332 -2.94 6.27 -0.83
CA ARG A 332 -1.48 6.33 -0.69
C ARG A 332 -0.93 7.59 -1.34
N TYR A 333 -0.09 8.32 -0.63
CA TYR A 333 0.64 9.47 -1.15
C TYR A 333 2.13 9.36 -0.83
N THR A 334 2.96 9.36 -1.88
CA THR A 334 4.42 9.44 -1.76
C THR A 334 4.86 10.90 -1.82
N TYR A 335 5.48 11.40 -0.76
CA TYR A 335 6.21 12.68 -0.76
C TYR A 335 7.69 12.44 -1.09
N PRO A 336 8.19 12.94 -2.24
CA PRO A 336 9.61 12.97 -2.54
C PRO A 336 10.26 14.20 -1.86
N ALA A 337 11.19 13.99 -0.92
CA ALA A 337 11.87 15.12 -0.30
C ALA A 337 12.90 15.79 -1.23
N SER A 338 13.26 17.03 -0.88
CA SER A 338 14.29 17.78 -1.60
C SER A 338 15.66 17.11 -1.50
N LYS A 339 16.34 16.94 -2.64
CA LYS A 339 17.69 16.33 -2.71
C LYS A 339 18.82 17.23 -2.18
N ILE A 340 18.49 18.40 -1.63
CA ILE A 340 19.44 19.34 -1.02
C ILE A 340 19.98 18.76 0.31
N LYS A 341 21.29 18.90 0.55
CA LYS A 341 22.00 18.50 1.78
C LYS A 341 21.90 19.57 2.87
N GLY A 342 22.11 19.17 4.13
CA GLY A 342 22.14 20.09 5.28
C GLY A 342 20.76 20.61 5.70
N LYS A 343 19.68 19.93 5.28
CA LYS A 343 18.30 20.31 5.62
C LYS A 343 17.83 19.51 6.83
N ASP A 344 17.67 20.15 7.99
CA ASP A 344 17.31 19.44 9.23
C ASP A 344 15.94 18.74 9.17
N TYR A 345 14.96 19.32 8.47
CA TYR A 345 13.58 18.85 8.44
C TYR A 345 12.98 18.87 7.03
N ASP A 346 12.15 17.88 6.73
CA ASP A 346 11.13 17.98 5.69
C ASP A 346 9.78 18.30 6.34
N VAL A 347 8.97 19.10 5.64
CA VAL A 347 7.61 19.46 6.04
C VAL A 347 6.71 19.25 4.83
N PHE A 348 5.66 18.45 4.99
CA PHE A 348 4.67 18.19 3.96
C PHE A 348 3.29 17.98 4.55
N TYR A 349 2.30 18.06 3.67
CA TYR A 349 0.91 18.21 4.04
C TYR A 349 0.07 17.19 3.30
N VAL A 350 -0.88 16.58 4.01
CA VAL A 350 -1.80 15.59 3.46
C VAL A 350 -3.19 15.86 4.01
N TRP A 351 -4.19 15.83 3.14
CA TRP A 351 -5.60 15.97 3.48
C TRP A 351 -6.38 14.74 2.99
N GLY A 352 -7.50 14.46 3.66
CA GLY A 352 -8.56 13.59 3.17
C GLY A 352 -9.84 13.73 4.01
N MET A 353 -10.98 13.36 3.44
CA MET A 353 -12.24 13.21 4.19
C MET A 353 -12.31 11.84 4.88
N PRO A 354 -12.99 11.72 6.03
CA PRO A 354 -13.40 10.44 6.61
C PRO A 354 -14.14 9.55 5.60
N ILE A 355 -14.01 8.23 5.71
CA ILE A 355 -14.84 7.21 5.04
C ILE A 355 -15.07 6.01 5.98
N ASN A 356 -15.97 5.10 5.63
CA ASN A 356 -16.00 3.79 6.30
C ASN A 356 -14.73 2.99 5.95
N GLY A 357 -14.16 2.27 6.93
CA GLY A 357 -12.84 1.64 6.81
C GLY A 357 -12.69 0.65 5.64
N GLY A 358 -11.62 0.83 4.87
CA GLY A 358 -11.47 0.29 3.52
C GLY A 358 -10.88 -1.12 3.31
N GLU A 359 -10.77 -1.99 4.32
CA GLU A 359 -10.25 -3.37 4.11
C GLU A 359 -11.40 -4.31 3.67
N PHE A 360 -11.60 -4.44 2.33
CA PHE A 360 -12.74 -5.12 1.72
C PHE A 360 -12.40 -6.51 1.18
N VAL A 361 -13.11 -7.52 1.67
CA VAL A 361 -12.94 -8.92 1.28
C VAL A 361 -14.25 -9.44 0.69
N GLU A 362 -14.32 -9.52 -0.64
CA GLU A 362 -15.52 -9.94 -1.35
C GLU A 362 -15.64 -11.46 -1.38
N TYR A 363 -16.28 -12.02 -0.36
CA TYR A 363 -16.62 -13.44 -0.28
C TYR A 363 -17.79 -13.80 -1.20
N LYS A 364 -17.50 -13.99 -2.49
CA LYS A 364 -18.45 -14.52 -3.47
C LYS A 364 -18.76 -15.99 -3.19
N SER A 365 -19.82 -16.23 -2.43
CA SER A 365 -20.42 -17.55 -2.24
C SER A 365 -21.17 -17.96 -3.52
N TYR A 366 -20.77 -19.06 -4.14
CA TYR A 366 -21.33 -19.57 -5.39
C TYR A 366 -22.11 -20.85 -5.14
N THR A 367 -23.44 -20.78 -5.24
CA THR A 367 -24.36 -21.92 -5.08
C THR A 367 -24.96 -22.32 -6.41
N GLY A 368 -24.80 -23.57 -6.83
CA GLY A 368 -25.43 -24.08 -8.04
C GLY A 368 -25.20 -25.57 -8.31
N THR A 369 -26.15 -26.22 -8.97
CA THR A 369 -26.03 -27.58 -9.49
C THR A 369 -25.39 -27.54 -10.88
N GLY A 370 -24.06 -27.64 -10.96
CA GLY A 370 -23.36 -27.56 -12.24
C GLY A 370 -21.84 -27.47 -12.12
N ASN A 371 -21.21 -26.88 -13.14
CA ASN A 371 -19.78 -26.59 -13.18
C ASN A 371 -19.50 -25.13 -12.79
N LYS A 372 -18.22 -24.71 -12.80
CA LYS A 372 -17.79 -23.36 -12.38
C LYS A 372 -18.52 -22.22 -13.11
N ASN A 373 -18.96 -22.44 -14.34
CA ASN A 373 -19.48 -21.38 -15.22
C ASN A 373 -20.98 -21.11 -15.04
N SER A 374 -21.70 -21.94 -14.29
CA SER A 374 -23.17 -21.85 -14.13
C SER A 374 -23.63 -21.38 -12.75
N ALA A 375 -22.72 -20.99 -11.85
CA ALA A 375 -23.05 -20.57 -10.50
C ALA A 375 -23.18 -19.04 -10.39
N LYS A 376 -24.14 -18.56 -9.59
CA LYS A 376 -24.34 -17.12 -9.31
C LYS A 376 -23.63 -16.71 -8.01
N PRO A 377 -23.03 -15.51 -7.94
CA PRO A 377 -22.46 -14.99 -6.71
C PRO A 377 -23.56 -14.53 -5.75
N ASP A 378 -23.38 -14.83 -4.46
CA ASP A 378 -24.24 -14.39 -3.36
C ASP A 378 -23.53 -13.32 -2.54
N LEU A 379 -23.91 -12.06 -2.78
CA LEU A 379 -23.35 -10.88 -2.12
C LEU A 379 -23.77 -10.78 -0.64
N SER A 380 -24.82 -11.48 -0.21
CA SER A 380 -25.26 -11.47 1.21
C SER A 380 -24.26 -12.14 2.17
N LYS A 381 -23.26 -12.85 1.62
CA LYS A 381 -22.16 -13.47 2.38
C LYS A 381 -20.82 -12.74 2.24
N ALA A 382 -20.77 -11.58 1.60
CA ALA A 382 -19.60 -10.71 1.66
C ALA A 382 -19.32 -10.31 3.12
N LYS A 383 -18.05 -10.16 3.50
CA LYS A 383 -17.63 -9.82 4.86
C LYS A 383 -16.70 -8.62 4.82
N PHE A 384 -17.10 -7.59 5.54
CA PHE A 384 -16.42 -6.31 5.60
C PHE A 384 -15.66 -6.24 6.93
N GLU A 385 -14.35 -6.03 6.91
CA GLU A 385 -13.59 -5.68 8.12
C GLU A 385 -13.26 -4.19 8.05
N LEU A 386 -14.10 -3.37 8.69
CA LEU A 386 -13.98 -1.90 8.70
C LEU A 386 -12.79 -1.45 9.59
N GLY A 387 -11.58 -1.78 9.16
CA GLY A 387 -10.32 -1.38 9.79
C GLY A 387 -9.88 0.00 9.30
N ASN A 388 -10.05 1.02 10.13
CA ASN A 388 -9.42 2.32 9.92
C ASN A 388 -7.93 2.18 10.25
N THR A 389 -7.04 2.55 9.33
CA THR A 389 -5.59 2.55 9.55
C THR A 389 -4.95 3.67 8.73
N THR A 390 -4.48 4.71 9.43
CA THR A 390 -3.66 5.79 8.89
C THR A 390 -2.22 5.63 9.39
N ALA A 391 -1.26 5.68 8.47
CA ALA A 391 0.15 5.40 8.72
C ALA A 391 1.06 6.38 7.96
N ILE A 392 2.21 6.73 8.54
CA ILE A 392 3.27 7.47 7.84
C ILE A 392 4.59 6.71 7.95
N THR A 393 5.10 6.24 6.82
CA THR A 393 6.22 5.27 6.71
C THR A 393 7.24 5.71 5.65
N SER A 394 8.36 4.99 5.52
CA SER A 394 9.29 5.15 4.38
C SER A 394 8.66 4.66 3.08
N ALA A 395 8.79 5.39 1.96
CA ALA A 395 8.12 5.04 0.70
C ALA A 395 8.54 3.69 0.08
N HIS A 396 9.79 3.26 0.32
CA HIS A 396 10.36 2.05 -0.28
C HIS A 396 11.02 1.11 0.74
N GLY A 397 10.78 1.30 2.04
CA GLY A 397 11.46 0.60 3.13
C GLY A 397 12.85 1.17 3.44
N GLY A 398 13.65 0.38 4.17
CA GLY A 398 15.07 0.62 4.48
C GLY A 398 15.32 1.39 5.78
N PHE A 399 14.37 2.20 6.23
CA PHE A 399 14.46 3.00 7.46
C PHE A 399 13.11 3.13 8.16
N MET A 400 13.12 3.50 9.45
CA MET A 400 11.92 3.73 10.24
C MET A 400 11.67 5.22 10.45
N LEU A 401 10.41 5.66 10.38
CA LEU A 401 9.97 6.99 10.79
C LEU A 401 9.51 6.95 12.25
N GLY A 402 10.41 7.26 13.18
CA GLY A 402 10.12 7.25 14.60
C GLY A 402 9.25 8.44 15.01
N TRP A 403 8.01 8.19 15.45
CA TRP A 403 7.10 9.21 15.98
C TRP A 403 7.58 9.76 17.32
N LEU A 404 7.65 11.09 17.41
CA LEU A 404 8.12 11.85 18.55
C LEU A 404 6.95 12.33 19.40
N ASN A 405 7.01 12.13 20.72
CA ASN A 405 6.19 12.90 21.64
C ASN A 405 6.88 14.24 21.99
N GLY A 406 6.20 15.11 22.75
CA GLY A 406 6.73 16.42 23.17
C GLY A 406 8.08 16.37 23.90
N ASP A 407 8.37 15.27 24.60
CA ASP A 407 9.66 15.03 25.27
C ASP A 407 10.82 14.70 24.31
N GLY A 408 10.57 14.60 23.00
CA GLY A 408 11.53 14.09 22.01
C GLY A 408 11.78 12.57 22.05
N LYS A 409 11.06 11.83 22.89
CA LYS A 409 11.14 10.36 22.99
C LYS A 409 10.39 9.73 21.81
N VAL A 410 10.88 8.57 21.35
CA VAL A 410 10.25 7.81 20.26
C VAL A 410 9.25 6.80 20.83
N ARG A 411 8.04 6.73 20.26
CA ARG A 411 7.01 5.76 20.67
C ARG A 411 6.89 4.54 19.74
N GLY A 412 7.14 4.71 18.45
CA GLY A 412 7.01 3.68 17.42
C GLY A 412 7.09 4.31 16.03
N GLU A 413 6.53 3.65 15.02
CA GLU A 413 6.07 4.38 13.82
C GLU A 413 4.82 5.21 14.15
N PHE A 414 4.43 6.14 13.27
CA PHE A 414 3.15 6.81 13.40
C PHE A 414 2.04 5.94 12.78
N LEU A 415 1.17 5.42 13.63
CA LEU A 415 0.04 4.56 13.29
C LEU A 415 -1.17 4.97 14.14
N CYS A 416 -2.31 5.23 13.50
CA CYS A 416 -3.56 5.52 14.20
C CYS A 416 -4.77 4.97 13.45
N GLY A 417 -5.83 4.63 14.18
CA GLY A 417 -7.02 3.98 13.62
C GLY A 417 -7.64 2.96 14.58
N THR A 418 -8.33 1.97 14.02
CA THR A 418 -8.87 0.81 14.74
C THR A 418 -7.71 -0.03 15.33
N PRO A 419 -7.65 -0.25 16.66
CA PRO A 419 -6.50 -0.96 17.25
C PRO A 419 -6.50 -2.46 16.95
N HIS A 420 -5.47 -2.92 16.23
CA HIS A 420 -5.23 -4.35 15.98
C HIS A 420 -3.92 -4.87 16.61
N THR A 421 -3.06 -3.98 17.09
CA THR A 421 -1.78 -4.27 17.78
C THR A 421 -1.51 -3.19 18.84
N ASN A 422 -0.47 -3.33 19.66
CA ASN A 422 -0.05 -2.27 20.60
C ASN A 422 0.68 -1.08 19.95
N GLU A 423 0.79 -1.06 18.62
CA GLU A 423 1.47 0.02 17.89
C GLU A 423 0.55 1.20 17.55
N PHE A 424 -0.78 1.02 17.65
CA PHE A 424 -1.79 1.99 17.20
C PHE A 424 -2.21 2.98 18.29
N GLN A 425 -2.31 4.26 17.93
CA GLN A 425 -3.18 5.20 18.63
C GLN A 425 -4.64 4.97 18.17
N ARG A 426 -5.54 4.71 19.12
CA ARG A 426 -6.97 4.49 18.82
C ARG A 426 -7.61 5.76 18.23
N ILE A 427 -8.10 5.66 17.01
CA ILE A 427 -8.97 6.63 16.34
C ILE A 427 -10.02 5.82 15.56
N ASP A 428 -11.17 5.60 16.18
CA ASP A 428 -12.27 4.85 15.55
C ASP A 428 -13.11 5.76 14.65
N ASP A 429 -13.26 7.03 15.04
CA ASP A 429 -14.00 8.09 14.35
C ASP A 429 -13.11 9.32 14.12
N TRP A 430 -13.21 9.89 12.93
CA TRP A 430 -12.47 11.08 12.48
C TRP A 430 -13.26 12.39 12.65
N SER A 431 -14.56 12.33 12.93
CA SER A 431 -15.45 13.50 13.10
C SER A 431 -14.92 14.53 14.10
N PRO A 432 -14.31 14.17 15.26
CA PRO A 432 -13.71 15.13 16.19
C PRO A 432 -12.49 15.88 15.63
N TYR A 433 -11.93 15.43 14.51
CA TYR A 433 -10.76 15.99 13.82
C TYR A 433 -11.13 16.75 12.54
N MET A 434 -12.41 16.74 12.14
CA MET A 434 -12.89 17.50 10.98
C MET A 434 -12.54 18.99 11.11
N GLY A 435 -12.02 19.54 10.02
CA GLY A 435 -11.59 20.94 9.93
C GLY A 435 -10.29 21.28 10.67
N LYS A 436 -9.65 20.30 11.32
CA LYS A 436 -8.48 20.51 12.18
C LYS A 436 -7.18 19.98 11.56
N ILE A 437 -6.07 20.52 12.04
CA ILE A 437 -4.72 20.11 11.70
C ILE A 437 -4.19 19.18 12.80
N MET A 438 -3.57 18.07 12.40
CA MET A 438 -2.89 17.12 13.27
C MET A 438 -1.37 17.23 13.07
N ASP A 439 -0.65 17.69 14.09
CA ASP A 439 0.81 17.78 14.08
C ASP A 439 1.47 16.41 14.27
N VAL A 440 2.14 15.92 13.23
CA VAL A 440 2.87 14.65 13.25
C VAL A 440 4.37 14.89 13.11
N ASN A 441 5.05 14.89 14.26
CA ASN A 441 6.50 15.09 14.36
C ASN A 441 7.22 13.73 14.34
N LEU A 442 8.05 13.49 13.33
CA LEU A 442 8.76 12.24 13.06
C LEU A 442 10.27 12.45 13.00
N LYS A 443 11.06 11.38 13.07
CA LYS A 443 12.48 11.39 12.65
C LYS A 443 12.89 10.13 11.90
N VAL A 444 13.79 10.29 10.94
CA VAL A 444 14.47 9.19 10.24
C VAL A 444 15.45 8.49 11.20
N MET A 445 15.26 7.18 11.42
CA MET A 445 16.16 6.37 12.24
C MET A 445 16.30 4.93 11.73
N ARG A 446 17.33 4.23 12.21
CA ARG A 446 17.51 2.80 11.92
C ARG A 446 16.31 2.01 12.49
N PRO A 447 15.79 0.99 11.79
CA PRO A 447 14.81 0.08 12.36
C PRO A 447 15.47 -0.71 13.50
N GLY A 448 15.14 -0.37 14.75
CA GLY A 448 15.66 -1.07 15.93
C GLY A 448 15.70 -0.21 17.19
N ASP A 449 15.68 -0.87 18.33
CA ASP A 449 15.86 -0.29 19.66
C ASP A 449 16.31 -1.38 20.67
N LYS A 450 16.46 -1.05 21.96
CA LYS A 450 16.93 -2.02 22.98
C LYS A 450 15.98 -3.20 23.20
N ARG A 451 14.68 -3.05 22.93
CA ARG A 451 13.62 -4.06 23.10
C ARG A 451 13.36 -4.83 21.81
N TYR A 452 13.54 -4.19 20.66
CA TYR A 452 13.39 -4.77 19.32
C TYR A 452 14.68 -4.59 18.52
N LYS A 453 15.69 -5.40 18.85
CA LYS A 453 16.92 -5.55 18.05
C LYS A 453 16.64 -6.35 16.77
N TRP A 454 17.59 -6.33 15.84
CA TRP A 454 17.66 -7.23 14.68
C TRP A 454 16.38 -7.25 13.86
N ARG A 455 15.74 -6.08 13.67
CA ARG A 455 14.45 -5.95 12.97
C ARG A 455 14.47 -6.42 11.51
N VAL A 456 15.65 -6.55 10.92
CA VAL A 456 15.89 -7.42 9.75
C VAL A 456 16.55 -8.70 10.26
N PRO A 457 15.84 -9.85 10.39
CA PRO A 457 16.41 -11.06 10.99
C PRO A 457 17.68 -11.57 10.29
N LEU A 458 17.79 -11.40 8.97
CA LEU A 458 18.99 -11.72 8.18
C LEU A 458 20.26 -11.00 8.70
N ALA A 459 20.14 -9.86 9.37
CA ALA A 459 21.29 -9.11 9.88
C ALA A 459 22.07 -9.87 10.98
N ARG A 460 21.44 -10.83 11.69
CA ARG A 460 22.12 -11.69 12.67
C ARG A 460 23.09 -12.68 12.04
N MET A 461 22.85 -13.09 10.79
CA MET A 461 23.73 -14.03 10.08
C MET A 461 25.10 -13.38 9.83
N ALA A 462 26.18 -14.13 10.08
CA ALA A 462 27.54 -13.71 9.74
C ALA A 462 27.71 -13.44 8.24
N LYS A 463 28.66 -12.56 7.87
CA LYS A 463 28.89 -12.22 6.45
C LYS A 463 29.57 -13.33 5.67
N SER A 464 30.43 -14.12 6.31
CA SER A 464 31.15 -15.24 5.68
C SER A 464 30.99 -16.54 6.47
N ASN A 465 31.46 -17.65 5.89
CA ASN A 465 31.48 -18.94 6.57
C ASN A 465 32.41 -18.93 7.81
N LEU A 466 32.14 -19.83 8.75
CA LEU A 466 33.11 -20.22 9.77
C LEU A 466 34.32 -20.84 9.06
N ALA A 467 35.55 -20.47 9.45
CA ALA A 467 36.76 -21.11 8.93
C ALA A 467 36.92 -22.51 9.55
N ARG A 468 37.31 -23.50 8.75
CA ARG A 468 37.60 -24.85 9.27
C ARG A 468 38.89 -24.80 10.11
N PRO A 469 38.87 -25.21 11.39
CA PRO A 469 40.09 -25.23 12.22
C PRO A 469 41.16 -26.17 11.64
N THR A 470 42.43 -25.91 11.95
CA THR A 470 43.56 -26.72 11.48
C THR A 470 43.64 -28.08 12.16
N SER A 471 43.09 -28.20 13.37
CA SER A 471 42.99 -29.44 14.13
C SER A 471 41.56 -29.64 14.66
N VAL A 472 40.92 -30.76 14.30
CA VAL A 472 39.60 -31.14 14.82
C VAL A 472 39.65 -32.61 15.23
N TYR A 473 39.87 -32.86 16.53
CA TYR A 473 39.94 -34.20 17.12
C TYR A 473 38.84 -34.36 18.18
N ASN A 474 39.09 -33.92 19.41
CA ASN A 474 38.12 -33.97 20.52
C ASN A 474 37.71 -32.57 21.03
N GLU A 475 38.55 -31.56 20.79
CA GLU A 475 38.29 -30.17 21.15
C GLU A 475 38.80 -29.22 20.03
N ILE A 476 38.17 -28.06 19.92
CA ILE A 476 38.63 -26.93 19.08
C ILE A 476 38.92 -25.74 20.01
N PRO A 477 40.13 -25.15 19.96
CA PRO A 477 40.49 -23.93 20.70
C PRO A 477 39.70 -22.70 20.24
N THR A 478 39.34 -21.81 21.17
CA THR A 478 38.47 -20.65 20.90
C THR A 478 39.10 -19.62 19.97
N ASP A 479 40.43 -19.50 19.97
CA ASP A 479 41.22 -18.66 19.06
C ASP A 479 41.17 -19.14 17.59
N GLN A 480 40.87 -20.43 17.35
CA GLN A 480 40.66 -20.98 16.01
C GLN A 480 39.22 -20.80 15.50
N LEU A 481 38.27 -20.36 16.34
CA LEU A 481 36.88 -20.13 15.98
C LEU A 481 36.70 -18.75 15.31
N VAL A 482 37.26 -18.63 14.10
CA VAL A 482 37.28 -17.40 13.30
C VAL A 482 36.46 -17.53 12.02
N PHE A 483 36.06 -16.39 11.44
CA PHE A 483 35.39 -16.34 10.14
C PHE A 483 36.40 -16.37 8.98
N THR A 484 36.02 -16.95 7.84
CA THR A 484 36.84 -16.92 6.61
C THR A 484 37.13 -15.51 6.11
N ASN A 485 36.25 -14.54 6.39
CA ASN A 485 36.22 -13.18 5.82
C ASN A 485 36.36 -13.17 4.29
N ASP A 486 35.81 -14.21 3.67
CA ASP A 486 35.90 -14.53 2.25
C ASP A 486 34.55 -15.07 1.77
N LEU A 487 34.20 -14.72 0.53
CA LEU A 487 32.92 -15.01 -0.12
C LEU A 487 33.10 -15.75 -1.46
N GLU A 488 34.32 -16.09 -1.85
CA GLU A 488 34.57 -16.74 -3.13
C GLU A 488 34.05 -18.20 -3.13
N PRO A 489 33.20 -18.60 -4.09
CA PRO A 489 32.71 -19.97 -4.17
C PRO A 489 33.82 -20.98 -4.49
N ASN A 490 33.67 -22.18 -3.94
CA ASN A 490 34.51 -23.36 -4.15
C ASN A 490 35.93 -23.29 -3.57
N LEU A 491 36.28 -22.29 -2.74
CA LEU A 491 37.59 -22.25 -2.08
C LEU A 491 37.75 -23.33 -0.99
N GLY A 492 36.65 -23.78 -0.38
CA GLY A 492 36.65 -24.83 0.64
C GLY A 492 37.14 -24.38 2.02
N LYS A 493 37.39 -23.07 2.21
CA LYS A 493 37.92 -22.49 3.47
C LYS A 493 37.00 -22.73 4.67
N GLY A 494 35.69 -22.85 4.44
CA GLY A 494 34.69 -23.19 5.45
C GLY A 494 34.09 -24.59 5.33
N ARG A 495 34.75 -25.55 4.68
CA ARG A 495 34.17 -26.85 4.30
C ARG A 495 34.28 -27.90 5.43
N PHE A 496 33.24 -28.05 6.26
CA PHE A 496 33.22 -28.99 7.39
C PHE A 496 32.70 -30.39 7.04
N LYS A 497 33.13 -31.40 7.79
CA LYS A 497 32.49 -32.73 7.85
C LYS A 497 31.40 -32.81 8.92
N GLN A 498 30.47 -33.76 8.79
CA GLN A 498 29.43 -34.03 9.80
C GLN A 498 29.98 -34.33 11.22
N ALA A 499 31.10 -35.04 11.34
CA ALA A 499 31.74 -35.28 12.65
C ALA A 499 32.35 -34.01 13.26
N GLU A 500 32.86 -33.10 12.42
CA GLU A 500 33.44 -31.82 12.84
C GLU A 500 32.33 -30.86 13.31
N LEU A 501 31.17 -30.88 12.64
CA LEU A 501 29.94 -30.24 13.10
C LEU A 501 29.49 -30.81 14.45
N GLN A 502 29.48 -32.14 14.63
CA GLN A 502 29.05 -32.76 15.88
C GLN A 502 29.90 -32.27 17.07
N ILE A 503 31.22 -32.24 16.95
CA ILE A 503 32.14 -31.73 17.99
C ILE A 503 31.80 -30.27 18.36
N LEU A 504 31.59 -29.40 17.37
CA LEU A 504 31.24 -27.99 17.61
C LEU A 504 29.87 -27.84 18.32
N VAL A 505 28.85 -28.58 17.86
CA VAL A 505 27.49 -28.49 18.40
C VAL A 505 27.40 -29.09 19.81
N GLU A 506 28.06 -30.21 20.07
CA GLU A 506 28.06 -30.85 21.39
C GLU A 506 28.89 -30.07 22.42
N ALA A 507 29.91 -29.32 21.98
CA ALA A 507 30.64 -28.36 22.82
C ALA A 507 29.96 -26.97 22.92
N GLY A 508 28.87 -26.71 22.18
CA GLY A 508 28.23 -25.40 22.10
C GLY A 508 29.12 -24.29 21.54
N LYS A 509 30.17 -24.64 20.78
CA LYS A 509 31.26 -23.72 20.40
C LYS A 509 31.00 -22.99 19.08
N GLY A 510 31.28 -21.69 19.09
CA GLY A 510 31.31 -20.80 17.93
C GLY A 510 32.25 -19.60 18.18
N PRO A 511 32.42 -18.71 17.18
CA PRO A 511 33.15 -17.45 17.35
C PRO A 511 32.60 -16.61 18.50
N LYS A 512 33.43 -15.75 19.11
CA LYS A 512 32.99 -14.94 20.25
C LYS A 512 31.73 -14.11 19.92
N ASP A 513 30.70 -14.31 20.74
CA ASP A 513 29.34 -13.73 20.65
C ASP A 513 28.49 -14.27 19.47
N TYR A 514 28.81 -15.47 18.98
CA TYR A 514 28.10 -16.22 17.94
C TYR A 514 27.89 -17.69 18.32
N HIS A 515 26.93 -18.34 17.67
CA HIS A 515 26.64 -19.79 17.75
C HIS A 515 26.42 -20.40 16.37
N ILE A 516 26.43 -21.73 16.31
CA ILE A 516 25.90 -22.48 15.16
C ILE A 516 24.36 -22.39 15.20
N PRO A 517 23.69 -21.91 14.15
CA PRO A 517 22.25 -21.69 14.18
C PRO A 517 21.44 -22.97 14.25
N ALA A 518 20.29 -22.88 14.91
CA ALA A 518 19.23 -23.88 14.78
C ALA A 518 18.66 -23.90 13.35
N ILE A 519 18.02 -24.99 12.92
CA ILE A 519 17.34 -25.06 11.62
C ILE A 519 16.18 -24.04 11.55
N GLU A 520 15.62 -23.70 12.71
CA GLU A 520 14.63 -22.64 13.01
C GLU A 520 15.21 -21.24 12.74
N GLU A 521 16.44 -20.98 13.19
CA GLU A 521 17.10 -19.68 13.00
C GLU A 521 17.54 -19.44 11.56
N PHE A 522 17.82 -20.49 10.79
CA PHE A 522 17.89 -20.37 9.34
C PHE A 522 16.60 -19.81 8.71
N GLY A 523 15.45 -19.92 9.40
CA GLY A 523 14.21 -19.23 9.04
C GLY A 523 14.37 -17.70 8.92
N ALA A 524 15.34 -17.09 9.61
CA ALA A 524 15.69 -15.67 9.44
C ALA A 524 16.24 -15.33 8.04
N ALA A 525 16.74 -16.32 7.30
CA ALA A 525 17.33 -16.16 5.97
C ALA A 525 16.53 -16.87 4.88
N LEU A 526 16.12 -18.13 5.10
CA LEU A 526 15.53 -19.04 4.11
C LEU A 526 14.11 -19.48 4.52
N PRO A 527 13.30 -20.01 3.57
CA PRO A 527 12.01 -20.63 3.90
C PRO A 527 12.18 -21.93 4.69
N TYR A 528 11.25 -22.22 5.59
CA TYR A 528 11.26 -23.37 6.49
C TYR A 528 10.68 -24.67 5.87
N VAL A 529 10.41 -24.69 4.56
CA VAL A 529 9.80 -25.82 3.82
C VAL A 529 10.55 -27.15 3.97
N SER A 530 9.79 -28.25 4.07
CA SER A 530 10.29 -29.59 4.42
C SER A 530 10.63 -30.50 3.22
N LYS A 531 10.24 -30.10 2.01
CA LYS A 531 10.46 -30.84 0.75
C LYS A 531 11.11 -29.93 -0.29
N LYS A 532 11.83 -30.51 -1.25
CA LYS A 532 12.27 -29.80 -2.47
C LYS A 532 11.03 -29.46 -3.29
N CYS A 533 10.97 -28.22 -3.77
CA CYS A 533 9.88 -27.74 -4.61
C CYS A 533 10.40 -27.46 -6.02
N ASP A 534 9.73 -28.05 -7.01
CA ASP A 534 10.04 -27.91 -8.43
C ASP A 534 9.19 -26.79 -9.07
N PRO A 535 9.42 -26.39 -10.33
CA PRO A 535 8.91 -25.12 -10.88
C PRO A 535 7.38 -24.90 -10.83
N ASP A 536 6.58 -25.96 -10.68
CA ASP A 536 5.12 -26.01 -10.55
C ASP A 536 4.61 -26.13 -9.10
N TRP A 537 5.50 -26.41 -8.13
CA TRP A 537 5.29 -26.38 -6.67
C TRP A 537 4.15 -27.26 -6.10
N THR A 538 3.84 -28.41 -6.71
CA THR A 538 2.82 -29.34 -6.19
C THR A 538 3.31 -30.12 -4.96
N GLU A 539 2.57 -30.06 -3.84
CA GLU A 539 2.90 -30.77 -2.59
C GLU A 539 2.00 -31.98 -2.32
N ASN A 540 2.59 -33.09 -1.90
CA ASN A 540 1.87 -34.18 -1.21
C ASN A 540 2.02 -34.01 0.32
N GLN A 541 0.92 -34.10 1.05
CA GLN A 541 0.81 -33.94 2.53
C GLN A 541 1.64 -34.98 3.33
N LYS A 542 1.87 -34.87 4.64
CA LYS A 542 1.28 -34.02 5.71
C LYS A 542 2.33 -33.17 6.47
N ASP A 543 1.81 -32.48 7.49
CA ASP A 543 2.45 -31.78 8.61
C ASP A 543 2.82 -30.30 8.35
N LEU A 544 2.46 -29.45 9.30
CA LEU A 544 2.03 -28.05 9.05
C LEU A 544 3.15 -27.02 9.23
N GLU A 545 4.31 -27.26 8.63
CA GLU A 545 5.45 -26.33 8.62
C GLU A 545 5.89 -26.01 7.20
N GLY A 546 5.61 -24.78 6.75
CA GLY A 546 5.87 -24.36 5.36
C GLY A 546 4.86 -24.94 4.35
N SER A 547 3.60 -25.11 4.75
CA SER A 547 2.51 -25.59 3.90
C SER A 547 2.19 -24.65 2.74
N ASN A 548 2.24 -25.12 1.50
CA ASN A 548 1.94 -24.28 0.34
C ASN A 548 0.47 -23.82 0.32
N LEU A 549 0.23 -22.52 0.07
CA LEU A 549 -1.04 -22.05 -0.50
C LEU A 549 -1.02 -22.24 -2.03
N GLY A 550 -0.73 -23.48 -2.43
CA GLY A 550 -0.59 -23.97 -3.79
C GLY A 550 -1.56 -25.12 -4.00
N PHE A 551 -2.72 -24.75 -4.54
CA PHE A 551 -3.91 -25.54 -4.81
C PHE A 551 -3.65 -26.95 -5.38
N THR A 552 -4.18 -27.99 -4.71
CA THR A 552 -4.70 -29.26 -5.25
C THR A 552 -5.25 -30.10 -4.09
N LYS A 553 -6.09 -31.13 -4.27
CA LYS A 553 -6.66 -31.71 -5.50
C LYS A 553 -8.20 -31.63 -5.55
N ASP A 554 -8.83 -31.35 -4.40
CA ASP A 554 -10.28 -31.47 -4.18
C ASP A 554 -10.96 -30.11 -3.86
N GLY A 555 -11.07 -29.22 -4.85
CA GLY A 555 -12.05 -28.12 -4.81
C GLY A 555 -11.60 -26.78 -4.19
N LEU A 556 -10.36 -26.35 -4.43
CA LEU A 556 -9.92 -24.96 -4.21
C LEU A 556 -9.56 -24.28 -5.55
N GLY A 557 -9.33 -22.97 -5.53
CA GLY A 557 -9.26 -22.09 -6.72
C GLY A 557 -8.07 -22.28 -7.68
N PRO A 558 -7.97 -21.40 -8.70
CA PRO A 558 -6.85 -21.44 -9.65
C PRO A 558 -5.53 -20.98 -9.00
N GLN A 559 -4.45 -21.67 -9.32
CA GLN A 559 -3.08 -21.31 -8.97
C GLN A 559 -2.64 -20.04 -9.70
N LEU A 560 -1.93 -19.15 -8.99
CA LEU A 560 -1.09 -18.12 -9.61
C LEU A 560 0.36 -18.64 -9.58
N ASP A 561 0.99 -18.73 -10.74
CA ASP A 561 2.29 -19.39 -10.86
C ASP A 561 3.37 -18.74 -10.01
N GLY A 562 4.17 -19.58 -9.35
CA GLY A 562 5.32 -19.16 -8.56
C GLY A 562 5.01 -18.55 -7.19
N TYR A 563 3.75 -18.57 -6.72
CA TYR A 563 3.35 -18.10 -5.39
C TYR A 563 3.42 -19.18 -4.30
N PHE A 564 3.76 -18.79 -3.07
CA PHE A 564 3.84 -19.66 -1.88
C PHE A 564 3.61 -18.84 -0.58
N LYS A 565 3.13 -19.47 0.51
CA LYS A 565 3.08 -18.86 1.86
C LYS A 565 3.68 -19.77 2.93
N GLU A 566 4.27 -19.17 3.95
CA GLU A 566 4.93 -19.85 5.07
C GLU A 566 4.38 -19.32 6.40
N TRP A 567 3.93 -20.22 7.28
CA TRP A 567 3.75 -19.91 8.70
C TRP A 567 5.09 -20.12 9.41
N LEU A 568 5.54 -19.12 10.18
CA LEU A 568 6.80 -19.17 10.92
C LEU A 568 6.61 -18.74 12.37
N GLN A 569 7.13 -19.56 13.29
CA GLN A 569 7.12 -19.31 14.72
C GLN A 569 8.49 -18.76 15.15
N LEU A 570 8.56 -17.47 15.50
CA LEU A 570 9.81 -16.83 15.95
C LEU A 570 10.04 -17.07 17.46
N LYS A 571 10.16 -18.36 17.83
CA LYS A 571 10.18 -18.83 19.22
C LYS A 571 11.31 -18.22 20.06
N ASP A 572 12.51 -18.13 19.49
CA ASP A 572 13.73 -17.82 20.26
C ASP A 572 14.29 -16.42 19.99
N LEU A 573 13.58 -15.58 19.20
CA LEU A 573 14.08 -14.23 18.87
C LEU A 573 13.95 -13.20 19.99
N GLN A 574 13.12 -13.36 21.03
CA GLN A 574 12.86 -12.25 21.98
C GLN A 574 12.79 -12.61 23.47
N GLY A 575 13.00 -13.87 23.85
CA GLY A 575 12.79 -14.30 25.24
C GLY A 575 11.33 -14.13 25.71
N PHE A 576 10.38 -14.21 24.77
CA PHE A 576 8.96 -14.15 25.08
C PHE A 576 8.46 -15.46 25.72
N SER A 577 7.55 -15.33 26.67
CA SER A 577 6.91 -16.47 27.35
C SER A 577 5.86 -17.21 26.50
N ALA A 578 5.62 -16.76 25.27
CA ALA A 578 4.67 -17.36 24.33
C ALA A 578 5.17 -17.17 22.89
N PRO A 579 4.88 -18.12 21.97
CA PRO A 579 5.34 -18.03 20.58
C PRO A 579 4.57 -17.00 19.77
N SER A 580 5.30 -16.07 19.16
CA SER A 580 4.79 -15.16 18.13
C SER A 580 4.61 -15.88 16.79
N LEU A 581 3.41 -15.79 16.20
CA LEU A 581 3.12 -16.31 14.86
C LEU A 581 3.25 -15.21 13.80
N TYR A 582 3.99 -15.53 12.73
CA TYR A 582 4.18 -14.67 11.58
C TYR A 582 3.93 -15.43 10.27
N ASN A 583 3.54 -14.70 9.24
CA ASN A 583 3.43 -15.18 7.87
C ASN A 583 4.60 -14.67 7.00
N SER A 584 4.89 -15.42 5.95
CA SER A 584 5.62 -14.92 4.78
C SER A 584 4.86 -15.26 3.49
N ILE A 585 4.97 -14.41 2.48
CA ILE A 585 4.41 -14.58 1.13
C ILE A 585 5.54 -14.46 0.12
N TYR A 586 5.59 -15.38 -0.84
CA TYR A 586 6.64 -15.47 -1.85
C TYR A 586 6.08 -15.35 -3.26
N LYS A 587 6.89 -14.82 -4.18
CA LYS A 587 6.62 -14.82 -5.62
C LYS A 587 7.91 -15.10 -6.40
N THR A 588 7.87 -16.07 -7.30
CA THR A 588 8.90 -16.31 -8.31
C THR A 588 8.67 -15.43 -9.53
N VAL A 589 9.73 -14.84 -10.09
CA VAL A 589 9.74 -14.19 -11.40
C VAL A 589 10.79 -14.87 -12.27
N ILE A 590 10.43 -15.19 -13.51
CA ILE A 590 11.31 -15.78 -14.52
C ILE A 590 11.36 -14.82 -15.71
N ASP A 591 12.57 -14.50 -16.19
CA ASP A 591 12.82 -13.69 -17.38
C ASP A 591 14.02 -14.27 -18.14
N GLY A 592 13.74 -14.92 -19.28
CA GLY A 592 14.72 -15.75 -19.99
C GLY A 592 15.36 -16.81 -19.08
N ASN A 593 16.69 -16.76 -18.95
CA ASN A 593 17.45 -17.65 -18.06
C ASN A 593 17.58 -17.12 -16.61
N SER A 594 16.94 -15.99 -16.28
CA SER A 594 16.98 -15.38 -14.94
C SER A 594 15.78 -15.85 -14.12
N LYS A 595 16.01 -16.24 -12.86
CA LYS A 595 14.96 -16.61 -11.89
C LYS A 595 15.24 -15.94 -10.57
N VAL A 596 14.36 -15.03 -10.16
CA VAL A 596 14.45 -14.32 -8.88
C VAL A 596 13.24 -14.70 -8.04
N ILE A 597 13.48 -15.04 -6.78
CA ILE A 597 12.40 -15.28 -5.81
C ILE A 597 12.34 -14.05 -4.91
N TYR A 598 11.17 -13.42 -4.85
CA TYR A 598 10.87 -12.30 -3.95
C TYR A 598 10.01 -12.80 -2.80
N ALA A 599 10.05 -12.12 -1.65
CA ALA A 599 9.17 -12.41 -0.54
C ALA A 599 8.87 -11.20 0.34
N ILE A 600 7.66 -11.14 0.91
CA ILE A 600 7.38 -10.39 2.13
C ILE A 600 7.45 -11.41 3.27
N ARG A 601 8.33 -11.18 4.26
CA ARG A 601 8.56 -12.11 5.38
C ARG A 601 8.30 -11.43 6.72
N PHE A 602 7.92 -12.25 7.71
CA PHE A 602 7.61 -11.83 9.09
C PHE A 602 6.46 -10.81 9.18
N GLU A 603 5.40 -11.02 8.38
CA GLU A 603 4.15 -10.28 8.45
C GLU A 603 3.32 -10.77 9.65
N HIS A 604 2.78 -9.85 10.46
CA HIS A 604 2.14 -10.20 11.74
C HIS A 604 0.76 -10.84 11.53
N VAL A 605 0.49 -11.94 12.26
CA VAL A 605 -0.78 -12.67 12.19
C VAL A 605 -1.81 -12.03 13.13
N ARG A 606 -2.80 -11.33 12.57
CA ARG A 606 -3.90 -10.67 13.31
C ARG A 606 -4.96 -11.64 13.91
N SER A 607 -4.62 -12.89 14.23
CA SER A 607 -5.61 -13.88 14.68
C SER A 607 -5.92 -13.77 16.18
N THR A 608 -7.14 -14.13 16.59
CA THR A 608 -7.62 -14.02 17.98
C THR A 608 -6.85 -14.87 19.01
N GLY A 609 -6.04 -15.83 18.56
CA GLY A 609 -5.14 -16.61 19.41
C GLY A 609 -3.74 -16.03 19.57
N ASN A 610 -3.35 -15.02 18.76
CA ASN A 610 -2.01 -14.47 18.79
C ASN A 610 -1.85 -13.47 19.96
N LYS A 611 -1.19 -13.92 21.03
CA LYS A 611 -0.90 -13.08 22.21
C LYS A 611 0.22 -12.06 21.96
N ASP A 612 0.92 -12.14 20.84
CA ASP A 612 1.93 -11.15 20.48
C ASP A 612 1.28 -9.87 19.95
N LEU A 613 1.31 -8.81 20.76
CA LEU A 613 0.79 -7.49 20.40
C LEU A 613 1.79 -6.63 19.61
N THR A 614 2.97 -7.13 19.25
CA THR A 614 4.07 -6.29 18.74
C THR A 614 3.91 -5.81 17.30
N GLY A 615 3.05 -6.42 16.48
CA GLY A 615 2.79 -5.95 15.12
C GLY A 615 3.94 -6.21 14.14
N ASN A 616 4.05 -5.38 13.09
CA ASN A 616 4.90 -5.66 11.93
C ASN A 616 6.39 -5.33 12.13
N ARG A 617 6.90 -5.32 13.37
CA ARG A 617 8.26 -4.84 13.70
C ARG A 617 9.38 -5.58 12.97
N TYR A 618 9.17 -6.84 12.60
CA TYR A 618 10.13 -7.67 11.85
C TYR A 618 9.83 -7.77 10.34
N ARG A 619 8.73 -7.17 9.87
CA ARG A 619 8.24 -7.32 8.50
C ARG A 619 9.24 -6.75 7.49
N CYS A 620 9.69 -7.61 6.57
CA CYS A 620 10.79 -7.34 5.65
C CYS A 620 10.47 -7.81 4.23
N ALA A 621 10.88 -7.05 3.22
CA ALA A 621 11.00 -7.53 1.86
C ALA A 621 12.31 -8.32 1.69
N TYR A 622 12.29 -9.40 0.92
CA TYR A 622 13.45 -10.22 0.56
C TYR A 622 13.51 -10.38 -0.98
N ARG A 623 14.73 -10.42 -1.52
CA ARG A 623 15.08 -10.79 -2.89
C ARG A 623 16.16 -11.87 -2.82
N PHE A 624 15.90 -13.00 -3.47
CA PHE A 624 16.81 -14.14 -3.55
C PHE A 624 17.24 -14.36 -5.01
N VAL A 625 18.54 -14.37 -5.26
CA VAL A 625 19.12 -14.70 -6.57
C VAL A 625 20.02 -15.93 -6.41
N ILE A 626 19.62 -17.04 -7.03
CA ILE A 626 20.39 -18.28 -7.02
C ILE A 626 21.26 -18.30 -8.28
N HIS A 627 22.55 -18.03 -8.14
CA HIS A 627 23.51 -18.09 -9.24
C HIS A 627 24.05 -19.51 -9.38
N THR A 628 23.99 -20.08 -10.58
CA THR A 628 24.63 -21.36 -10.90
C THR A 628 26.09 -21.20 -11.33
N ALA A 629 26.77 -22.32 -11.53
CA ALA A 629 28.05 -22.34 -12.26
C ALA A 629 27.88 -21.98 -13.74
N ASP A 630 29.01 -21.78 -14.43
CA ASP A 630 29.06 -21.15 -15.74
C ASP A 630 28.52 -22.03 -16.88
N LYS A 631 27.83 -21.36 -17.82
CA LYS A 631 27.10 -21.89 -18.99
C LYS A 631 25.80 -22.65 -18.64
N GLY A 632 24.70 -22.22 -19.27
CA GLY A 632 23.44 -22.99 -19.37
C GLY A 632 22.56 -23.10 -18.12
N GLY A 633 23.04 -22.65 -16.96
CA GLY A 633 22.22 -22.58 -15.75
C GLY A 633 21.51 -21.24 -15.55
N CYS A 634 20.99 -21.01 -14.35
CA CYS A 634 20.17 -19.86 -14.00
C CYS A 634 20.98 -18.73 -13.34
N ASN A 635 20.68 -17.47 -13.69
CA ASN A 635 21.37 -16.26 -13.21
C ASN A 635 22.91 -16.33 -13.34
N VAL A 636 23.43 -16.89 -14.44
CA VAL A 636 24.88 -17.05 -14.67
C VAL A 636 25.54 -15.69 -14.86
N ASP A 637 26.50 -15.36 -13.99
CA ASP A 637 27.28 -14.11 -14.05
C ASP A 637 28.80 -14.31 -14.11
N GLY A 638 29.27 -15.55 -14.24
CA GLY A 638 30.70 -15.89 -14.30
C GLY A 638 31.40 -15.96 -12.93
N ARG A 639 30.68 -15.73 -11.82
CA ARG A 639 31.28 -15.61 -10.48
C ARG A 639 31.02 -16.81 -9.54
N GLY A 640 30.64 -17.96 -10.12
CA GLY A 640 30.46 -19.23 -9.40
C GLY A 640 29.16 -19.37 -8.60
N ARG A 641 28.89 -20.62 -8.18
CA ARG A 641 27.63 -21.01 -7.50
C ARG A 641 27.50 -20.36 -6.12
N ARG A 642 26.43 -19.60 -5.94
CA ARG A 642 26.10 -18.91 -4.68
C ARG A 642 24.61 -18.55 -4.61
N LEU A 643 24.13 -18.30 -3.40
CA LEU A 643 22.87 -17.61 -3.17
C LEU A 643 23.17 -16.18 -2.68
N ALA A 644 22.71 -15.18 -3.42
CA ALA A 644 22.66 -13.80 -2.96
C ALA A 644 21.27 -13.53 -2.34
N ILE A 645 21.25 -13.13 -1.08
CA ILE A 645 20.05 -12.73 -0.34
C ILE A 645 20.14 -11.23 -0.08
N THR A 646 19.14 -10.46 -0.50
CA THR A 646 18.97 -9.05 -0.09
C THR A 646 17.70 -8.95 0.74
N ALA A 647 17.78 -8.39 1.95
CA ALA A 647 16.61 -8.13 2.80
C ALA A 647 16.52 -6.66 3.19
N ARG A 648 15.31 -6.10 3.07
CA ARG A 648 14.98 -4.72 3.42
C ARG A 648 13.88 -4.69 4.46
N TRP A 649 14.07 -3.93 5.53
CA TRP A 649 12.99 -3.66 6.48
C TRP A 649 11.88 -2.84 5.82
N ILE A 650 10.62 -3.28 5.96
CA ILE A 650 9.45 -2.55 5.44
C ILE A 650 8.44 -2.17 6.53
N GLY A 651 8.43 -2.86 7.67
CA GLY A 651 7.56 -2.50 8.79
C GLY A 651 6.09 -2.42 8.37
N ASN A 652 5.43 -1.33 8.75
CA ASN A 652 4.03 -1.08 8.44
C ASN A 652 3.77 -0.46 7.05
N LEU A 653 4.76 -0.42 6.14
CA LEU A 653 4.58 0.03 4.76
C LEU A 653 3.53 -0.82 4.00
N PRO A 654 2.41 -0.23 3.52
CA PRO A 654 1.39 -0.97 2.78
C PRO A 654 1.81 -1.20 1.31
N ILE A 655 2.54 -2.29 1.10
CA ILE A 655 3.13 -2.72 -0.17
C ILE A 655 2.79 -4.20 -0.45
N THR A 656 2.49 -4.56 -1.71
CA THR A 656 2.26 -5.95 -2.11
C THR A 656 3.54 -6.67 -2.54
N ILE A 657 3.46 -7.99 -2.65
CA ILE A 657 4.51 -8.83 -3.22
C ILE A 657 4.78 -8.49 -4.71
N ASP A 658 3.77 -8.11 -5.49
CA ASP A 658 3.94 -7.62 -6.86
C ASP A 658 4.66 -6.28 -6.97
N GLU A 659 4.54 -5.42 -5.95
CA GLU A 659 5.25 -4.14 -5.92
C GLU A 659 6.74 -4.32 -5.62
N ILE A 660 7.13 -5.27 -4.76
CA ILE A 660 8.55 -5.58 -4.49
C ILE A 660 9.19 -6.52 -5.51
N ALA A 661 8.39 -7.21 -6.34
CA ALA A 661 8.90 -8.07 -7.41
C ALA A 661 9.40 -7.29 -8.64
N LYS A 662 9.20 -5.97 -8.65
CA LYS A 662 9.67 -5.03 -9.68
C LYS A 662 11.13 -4.62 -9.39
N PRO A 663 12.07 -4.72 -10.35
CA PRO A 663 13.47 -4.37 -10.12
C PRO A 663 13.68 -2.94 -9.60
N GLU A 664 12.84 -2.00 -10.01
CA GLU A 664 12.89 -0.57 -9.65
C GLU A 664 12.75 -0.33 -8.15
N TYR A 665 12.01 -1.19 -7.44
CA TYR A 665 11.86 -1.12 -5.99
C TYR A 665 13.20 -1.29 -5.26
N TRP A 666 14.03 -2.21 -5.73
CA TRP A 666 15.35 -2.49 -5.14
C TRP A 666 16.40 -1.42 -5.47
N ASN A 667 16.16 -0.61 -6.51
CA ASN A 667 16.99 0.53 -6.88
C ASN A 667 16.72 1.79 -6.04
N LYS A 668 15.64 1.82 -5.23
CA LYS A 668 15.34 2.87 -4.25
C LYS A 668 15.79 2.48 -2.84
N ASN A 669 16.11 3.47 -2.00
CA ASN A 669 16.36 3.39 -0.55
C ASN A 669 17.27 2.24 -0.07
N ASN A 670 18.23 1.82 -0.90
CA ASN A 670 18.99 0.59 -0.70
C ASN A 670 20.25 0.73 0.18
N SER A 671 20.61 1.93 0.65
CA SER A 671 21.81 2.14 1.50
C SER A 671 21.72 1.50 2.90
N ASN A 672 20.58 0.88 3.25
CA ASN A 672 20.40 0.10 4.48
C ASN A 672 19.91 -1.34 4.22
N ASP A 673 19.96 -1.81 2.97
CA ASP A 673 19.65 -3.20 2.64
C ASP A 673 20.69 -4.14 3.24
N VAL A 674 20.21 -5.28 3.77
CA VAL A 674 21.05 -6.34 4.32
C VAL A 674 21.30 -7.36 3.22
N VAL A 675 22.46 -7.27 2.59
CA VAL A 675 22.96 -8.30 1.67
C VAL A 675 23.63 -9.42 2.48
N ARG A 676 23.44 -10.68 2.06
CA ARG A 676 24.25 -11.84 2.46
C ARG A 676 24.53 -12.73 1.26
N ILE A 677 25.79 -13.15 1.15
CA ILE A 677 26.25 -14.07 0.11
C ILE A 677 26.55 -15.42 0.76
N LEU A 678 25.76 -16.43 0.39
CA LEU A 678 25.98 -17.83 0.74
C LEU A 678 26.71 -18.47 -0.44
N ASN A 679 28.04 -18.38 -0.42
CA ASN A 679 28.93 -19.03 -1.37
C ASN A 679 28.89 -20.55 -1.17
N ASP A 680 28.99 -21.32 -2.24
CA ASP A 680 29.07 -22.78 -2.12
C ASP A 680 30.52 -23.21 -1.83
N ASP A 681 30.78 -23.72 -0.63
CA ASP A 681 32.05 -24.33 -0.20
C ASP A 681 31.94 -25.87 -0.08
N GLY A 682 30.88 -26.48 -0.63
CA GLY A 682 30.57 -27.91 -0.49
C GLY A 682 31.41 -28.84 -1.37
N ASP A 683 30.85 -30.02 -1.65
CA ASP A 683 31.52 -31.05 -2.45
C ASP A 683 31.56 -30.72 -3.95
N ARG A 684 32.77 -30.65 -4.51
CA ARG A 684 32.98 -30.59 -5.95
C ARG A 684 32.65 -31.93 -6.60
N LYS A 685 31.74 -31.93 -7.56
CA LYS A 685 31.68 -32.90 -8.66
C LYS A 685 31.79 -32.18 -10.00
N GLU A 686 32.24 -32.89 -11.01
CA GLU A 686 32.78 -32.30 -12.24
C GLU A 686 31.71 -31.72 -13.18
N LYS A 687 31.74 -30.39 -13.38
CA LYS A 687 31.22 -29.64 -14.55
C LYS A 687 29.82 -30.01 -15.11
N LYS A 688 28.95 -30.68 -14.35
CA LYS A 688 27.55 -30.96 -14.68
C LYS A 688 26.65 -30.64 -13.48
N ILE A 689 25.46 -30.12 -13.78
CA ILE A 689 24.45 -29.75 -12.77
C ILE A 689 23.80 -31.04 -12.25
N VAL A 690 24.07 -31.43 -10.99
CA VAL A 690 23.54 -32.67 -10.38
C VAL A 690 23.18 -32.53 -8.89
N ASP A 691 24.09 -32.03 -8.05
CA ASP A 691 23.92 -32.01 -6.58
C ASP A 691 23.42 -30.63 -6.05
N ASP A 692 22.53 -30.61 -5.05
CA ASP A 692 22.08 -29.39 -4.34
C ASP A 692 23.18 -28.79 -3.44
N ALA A 693 23.25 -27.46 -3.31
CA ALA A 693 24.18 -26.78 -2.40
C ALA A 693 23.65 -26.78 -0.97
N CYS A 694 24.51 -26.96 0.04
CA CYS A 694 24.10 -27.30 1.41
C CYS A 694 24.74 -26.38 2.47
N TYR A 695 24.02 -26.08 3.56
CA TYR A 695 24.50 -25.36 4.75
C TYR A 695 24.05 -26.07 6.04
N PHE A 696 24.98 -26.34 6.95
CA PHE A 696 24.73 -27.08 8.20
C PHE A 696 24.02 -26.24 9.29
N SER A 697 23.18 -26.91 10.09
CA SER A 697 22.57 -26.36 11.32
C SER A 697 22.88 -27.24 12.54
N GLY A 698 22.69 -26.69 13.74
CA GLY A 698 22.87 -27.43 15.01
C GLY A 698 21.68 -28.31 15.41
N SER A 699 20.51 -28.15 14.78
CA SER A 699 19.30 -28.90 15.14
C SER A 699 19.39 -30.37 14.69
N LYS A 700 19.05 -31.28 15.60
CA LYS A 700 18.91 -32.73 15.36
C LYS A 700 17.49 -33.06 14.89
N PRO A 701 17.28 -34.07 14.04
CA PRO A 701 15.94 -34.50 13.64
C PRO A 701 15.27 -35.34 14.72
N TYR A 702 14.04 -34.98 15.08
CA TYR A 702 13.24 -35.75 16.04
C TYR A 702 12.66 -37.00 15.36
N THR A 703 13.41 -38.10 15.38
CA THR A 703 12.94 -39.43 14.94
C THR A 703 13.29 -40.49 15.99
N THR A 704 12.62 -41.63 15.95
CA THR A 704 12.75 -42.74 16.92
C THR A 704 14.08 -43.50 16.87
N TYR A 705 15.12 -42.88 16.30
CA TYR A 705 16.50 -43.39 16.23
C TYR A 705 17.45 -42.58 17.13
N GLU A 706 16.94 -42.03 18.24
CA GLU A 706 17.76 -41.55 19.35
C GLU A 706 18.42 -42.72 20.11
N ASP A 707 19.34 -43.40 19.43
CA ASP A 707 20.39 -44.17 20.10
C ASP A 707 21.47 -43.19 20.58
N PRO A 708 21.59 -42.91 21.89
CA PRO A 708 22.61 -42.00 22.40
C PRO A 708 24.03 -42.53 22.22
N THR A 709 24.20 -43.83 21.94
CA THR A 709 25.51 -44.47 21.70
C THR A 709 25.97 -44.36 20.25
N ASN A 710 25.10 -43.97 19.31
CA ASN A 710 25.45 -43.81 17.90
C ASN A 710 26.49 -42.67 17.71
N PRO A 711 27.72 -42.97 17.24
CA PRO A 711 28.79 -41.99 17.11
C PRO A 711 28.68 -41.10 15.86
N ASN A 712 27.59 -41.19 15.08
CA ASN A 712 27.36 -40.36 13.88
C ASN A 712 25.96 -39.75 13.94
N LYS A 713 25.80 -38.63 14.66
CA LYS A 713 24.49 -38.00 14.84
C LYS A 713 24.07 -37.27 13.56
N THR A 714 22.84 -37.48 13.13
CA THR A 714 22.25 -36.80 11.97
C THR A 714 21.87 -35.37 12.36
N TYR A 715 22.11 -34.42 11.47
CA TYR A 715 21.74 -33.01 11.64
C TYR A 715 20.86 -32.53 10.49
N TYR A 716 20.00 -31.55 10.77
CA TYR A 716 19.31 -30.81 9.74
C TYR A 716 20.26 -29.87 8.99
N CYS A 717 19.94 -29.61 7.73
CA CYS A 717 20.66 -28.67 6.89
C CYS A 717 19.71 -27.95 5.92
N ARG A 718 20.13 -26.78 5.44
CA ARG A 718 19.43 -26.01 4.41
C ARG A 718 20.04 -26.29 3.05
N TYR A 719 19.20 -26.47 2.05
CA TYR A 719 19.59 -26.66 0.66
C TYR A 719 19.12 -25.52 -0.23
N PHE A 720 19.93 -25.18 -1.24
CA PHE A 720 19.52 -24.32 -2.35
C PHE A 720 19.93 -24.92 -3.71
N HIS A 721 19.05 -24.74 -4.68
CA HIS A 721 19.10 -25.31 -6.03
C HIS A 721 18.53 -24.27 -7.01
N PRO A 722 18.92 -24.22 -8.30
CA PRO A 722 18.28 -23.31 -9.28
C PRO A 722 16.73 -23.39 -9.34
N ASN A 723 16.11 -24.47 -8.83
CA ASN A 723 14.65 -24.56 -8.70
C ASN A 723 14.09 -23.84 -7.46
N GLY A 724 14.80 -23.83 -6.31
CA GLY A 724 14.28 -23.29 -5.04
C GLY A 724 15.14 -23.64 -3.80
N PHE A 725 14.49 -23.68 -2.63
CA PHE A 725 15.11 -23.92 -1.31
C PHE A 725 14.39 -25.05 -0.57
N TYR A 726 15.07 -25.78 0.32
CA TYR A 726 14.41 -26.74 1.24
C TYR A 726 15.22 -27.06 2.50
N ARG A 727 14.56 -27.59 3.55
CA ARG A 727 15.19 -28.27 4.70
C ARG A 727 15.38 -29.75 4.37
N GLY A 728 16.51 -30.32 4.76
CA GLY A 728 16.76 -31.76 4.64
C GLY A 728 17.71 -32.27 5.72
N PHE A 729 18.11 -33.53 5.59
CA PHE A 729 19.01 -34.22 6.54
C PHE A 729 20.36 -34.50 5.87
N MET A 730 21.44 -34.55 6.66
CA MET A 730 22.71 -35.12 6.20
C MET A 730 22.79 -36.60 6.55
N THR A 731 22.46 -37.48 5.60
CA THR A 731 22.47 -38.94 5.79
C THR A 731 23.81 -39.57 5.40
N LYS A 732 24.15 -40.69 6.06
CA LYS A 732 25.46 -41.35 6.01
C LYS A 732 25.70 -42.18 4.73
N GLY A 733 25.47 -41.59 3.56
CA GLY A 733 25.79 -42.20 2.26
C GLY A 733 27.31 -42.33 2.04
N PRO A 734 27.78 -43.33 1.27
CA PRO A 734 29.19 -43.51 0.97
C PRO A 734 29.74 -42.31 0.18
N GLY A 735 30.59 -41.52 0.82
CA GLY A 735 31.16 -40.28 0.27
C GLY A 735 31.39 -39.20 1.33
N GLY A 736 30.56 -39.15 2.38
CA GLY A 736 30.76 -38.26 3.53
C GLY A 736 30.66 -36.77 3.18
N LYS A 737 29.47 -36.31 2.76
CA LYS A 737 29.24 -34.95 2.25
C LYS A 737 29.75 -33.86 3.20
N PHE A 738 30.51 -32.91 2.65
CA PHE A 738 30.95 -31.71 3.37
C PHE A 738 30.01 -30.53 3.09
N ALA A 739 29.85 -29.63 4.06
CA ALA A 739 29.09 -28.39 3.88
C ALA A 739 29.64 -27.23 4.74
N PRO A 740 29.43 -25.96 4.33
CA PRO A 740 29.69 -24.79 5.15
C PRO A 740 28.79 -24.66 6.40
N ILE A 741 29.36 -24.04 7.43
CA ILE A 741 28.67 -23.55 8.62
C ILE A 741 28.60 -22.02 8.55
N ARG A 742 27.42 -21.44 8.77
CA ARG A 742 27.20 -19.98 8.80
C ARG A 742 26.62 -19.56 10.15
N CYS A 743 27.49 -19.12 11.04
CA CYS A 743 27.11 -18.74 12.41
C CYS A 743 26.14 -17.55 12.44
N PHE A 744 25.36 -17.49 13.52
CA PHE A 744 24.49 -16.36 13.85
C PHE A 744 24.99 -15.65 15.10
N ALA A 745 24.87 -14.32 15.12
CA ALA A 745 25.15 -13.51 16.30
C ALA A 745 24.17 -13.83 17.43
N ASN A 746 24.66 -13.87 18.67
CA ASN A 746 23.84 -14.00 19.87
C ASN A 746 22.83 -12.84 19.96
N TRP A 747 21.64 -13.09 20.52
CA TRP A 747 20.57 -12.09 20.57
C TRP A 747 20.90 -10.88 21.47
N ASP A 748 21.70 -11.10 22.50
CA ASP A 748 22.17 -10.07 23.42
C ASP A 748 23.20 -9.12 22.77
N LEU A 749 23.96 -9.58 21.78
CA LEU A 749 24.90 -8.75 21.02
C LEU A 749 24.20 -7.53 20.40
N SER A 750 24.86 -6.36 20.47
CA SER A 750 24.36 -5.14 19.85
C SER A 750 24.65 -5.12 18.35
N GLU A 751 23.69 -4.65 17.55
CA GLU A 751 23.90 -4.30 16.12
C GLU A 751 25.03 -3.27 15.90
N SER A 752 25.44 -2.55 16.95
CA SER A 752 26.53 -1.57 16.96
C SER A 752 27.85 -2.10 17.55
N ALA A 753 27.93 -3.37 17.97
CA ALA A 753 29.14 -3.92 18.57
C ALA A 753 30.26 -4.07 17.51
N PRO A 754 31.56 -3.91 17.86
CA PRO A 754 32.66 -4.00 16.90
C PRO A 754 32.76 -5.35 16.15
N ASN A 755 32.28 -6.43 16.79
CA ASN A 755 32.22 -7.79 16.24
C ASN A 755 30.85 -8.18 15.68
N ALA A 756 29.86 -7.27 15.64
CA ALA A 756 28.55 -7.56 15.06
C ALA A 756 28.66 -7.80 13.54
N PRO A 757 27.77 -8.62 12.93
CA PRO A 757 27.89 -8.99 11.51
C PRO A 757 27.93 -7.79 10.56
N ARG A 758 27.24 -6.68 10.89
CA ARG A 758 27.28 -5.45 10.08
C ARG A 758 28.68 -4.81 10.03
N GLN A 759 29.48 -4.95 11.09
CA GLN A 759 30.84 -4.42 11.20
C GLN A 759 31.92 -5.37 10.64
N GLN A 760 31.58 -6.65 10.44
CA GLN A 760 32.48 -7.64 9.85
C GLN A 760 32.99 -7.15 8.47
N ARG A 761 34.31 -7.22 8.28
CA ARG A 761 34.99 -6.84 7.03
C ARG A 761 35.31 -8.11 6.24
N ILE A 762 34.86 -8.17 5.00
CA ILE A 762 35.38 -9.13 4.01
C ILE A 762 36.72 -8.58 3.53
N THR A 763 37.77 -9.40 3.56
CA THR A 763 39.16 -8.95 3.39
C THR A 763 39.71 -9.17 1.97
N GLY A 764 38.97 -9.85 1.11
CA GLY A 764 39.27 -9.99 -0.32
C GLY A 764 38.58 -8.94 -1.20
N ALA A 765 38.99 -8.82 -2.46
CA ALA A 765 38.33 -7.97 -3.47
C ALA A 765 36.88 -8.41 -3.75
N HIS A 766 36.60 -9.70 -3.60
CA HIS A 766 35.30 -10.33 -3.82
C HIS A 766 34.39 -10.16 -2.58
N ASN A 767 33.89 -8.94 -2.35
CA ASN A 767 33.05 -8.58 -1.21
C ASN A 767 31.53 -8.67 -1.50
N GLU A 768 30.68 -8.29 -0.54
CA GLU A 768 29.21 -8.36 -0.67
C GLU A 768 28.67 -7.54 -1.86
N GLU A 769 29.31 -6.43 -2.24
CA GLU A 769 28.91 -5.58 -3.37
C GLU A 769 29.41 -6.14 -4.72
N TYR A 770 30.52 -6.88 -4.74
CA TYR A 770 31.02 -7.58 -5.94
C TYR A 770 30.08 -8.71 -6.39
N TYR A 771 29.31 -9.30 -5.48
CA TYR A 771 28.45 -10.46 -5.73
C TYR A 771 26.93 -10.16 -5.82
N LYS A 772 26.56 -8.87 -5.70
CA LYS A 772 25.20 -8.32 -5.65
C LYS A 772 24.52 -8.20 -7.03
#